data_AF-A0A016AIT2-F1
#
_entry.id   AF-A0A016AIT2-F1
#
_cell.length_a   1.000
_cell.length_b   1.000
_cell.length_c   1.000
_cell.angle_alpha   90.00
_cell.angle_beta   90.00
_cell.angle_gamma   90.00
#
_symmetry.space_group_name_H-M   'P 1'
#
loop_
_entity.id
_entity.type
_entity.pdbx_description
1 polymer ?
#
loop_
_entity_poly.entity_id
_entity_poly.type
_entity_poly.pdbx_seq_one_letter_code
_entity_poly.pdbx_strand_id
1 'polypeptide(L)'
;MENIYFANQGLLIGVIDHPFHLDSETFFNNEFKENLFAKYKNNVANSFGGYQKEEYLNTPMYEPYQYNLFGNYNLAVLSLIDGYAFGNRSFHMGHGYRDNVNESTNYRYQVLTGIGCNIDDTNYIARKAEETFLRTSDRYPFIGITRLTLNNGFLIGTGMELPQAIRLWTEKLLHKSEKEHVNAFTIDSFGDSEIILITFSDSLIKINEIVSEVKKIQACHLSRTNFNPDNCLLAAIKEKNLDSFHIFSGSYTHLGYDVNWQKSNFLPIKDDKDIKIGYRWELKPGHQKALKEILKNNPLEKDPSLETHLTGSNAFYTKEDFDLKQYCIRLNYCRTNLYQDIRSLRVHLFYVNSVEYSTQAPHPLPTLDIRHLLFKDDEMKELRNHLSQCGTAKLTRERVMKMFARYNQYIRNPQTYIYFIELRDFLLGLMSTIKNYASDNNIAIEDIDNYLNAAIIAFEGAFFNRFYQSVRVGGLSDFALEHNGGIQQYVTSFTLIFKESLKVLSNNKEINPIKAFLYVSGYESVVSQREIMRINMNLITYPELFALSIYKEAGNFIIERIRTTEEKPRSAYQRNIQMWYDIIYLKRMPDNLRTLIIHSSIYRPECPAHRKLAGSLNTELLSYFIADVHNFYFGFNCDFELLYHFYWKYFLQLSTSYNRNGELRSEHFITYLLRLFIIQFYMYSDTEQAKEKIKERMNSPFDPKLSSLWKTHFLRVLEITEIIWEGLKKERFNTFLEEELLQKISNIALDECYSYTYIDQQYQKEYREHLTCQEWYQLGAEIPSITHPNPIDHIGNIELISFWKEIRTLRIRQMTEQFQRFELIQPKSNEIFPEMFVSDMLIAYLKAIYQLDNSDKNKVIKSLSRNIDGNTYTGHLDGYFSPLLSDPQGGIFTHGLNERQTYFGYRTTLYKSLWNYSTRKKDELLKLIQNE
;
A
#
# COMPACT_ATOMS: atom_id res chain seq x y z
N MET A 1 -24.45 0.59 9.80
CA MET A 1 -23.29 1.52 9.65
C MET A 1 -23.58 2.33 8.41
N GLU A 2 -23.51 3.66 8.46
CA GLU A 2 -23.62 4.48 7.24
C GLU A 2 -22.46 4.11 6.29
N ASN A 3 -22.74 4.09 4.99
CA ASN A 3 -21.73 3.77 3.98
C ASN A 3 -20.65 4.87 3.96
N ILE A 4 -19.39 4.47 3.84
CA ILE A 4 -18.25 5.39 3.69
C ILE A 4 -17.86 5.40 2.22
N TYR A 5 -17.85 6.56 1.58
CA TYR A 5 -17.40 6.73 0.21
C TYR A 5 -16.08 7.49 0.14
N PHE A 6 -15.18 7.04 -0.72
CA PHE A 6 -13.86 7.63 -0.90
C PHE A 6 -13.84 8.66 -2.03
N ALA A 7 -13.02 9.70 -1.86
CA ALA A 7 -12.84 10.69 -2.89
C ALA A 7 -12.14 10.10 -4.14
N ASN A 8 -12.57 10.55 -5.32
CA ASN A 8 -11.95 10.22 -6.61
C ASN A 8 -10.69 11.07 -6.91
N GLN A 9 -10.28 11.90 -5.95
CA GLN A 9 -9.10 12.77 -6.00
C GLN A 9 -8.39 12.74 -4.64
N GLY A 10 -7.07 12.88 -4.67
CA GLY A 10 -6.22 13.01 -3.49
C GLY A 10 -5.69 14.41 -3.30
N LEU A 11 -5.06 14.65 -2.15
CA LEU A 11 -4.28 15.85 -1.89
C LEU A 11 -2.81 15.46 -1.66
N LEU A 12 -1.92 16.15 -2.35
CA LEU A 12 -0.49 16.13 -2.08
C LEU A 12 -0.09 17.38 -1.31
N ILE A 13 0.73 17.19 -0.28
CA ILE A 13 1.39 18.23 0.50
C ILE A 13 2.89 17.93 0.53
N GLY A 14 3.68 18.73 -0.17
CA GLY A 14 5.14 18.72 -0.06
C GLY A 14 5.59 19.73 0.97
N VAL A 15 6.29 19.31 2.03
CA VAL A 15 6.98 20.23 2.96
C VAL A 15 8.46 20.26 2.63
N ILE A 16 9.00 21.45 2.38
CA ILE A 16 10.31 21.67 1.78
C ILE A 16 11.12 22.64 2.65
N ASP A 17 12.41 22.35 2.79
CA ASP A 17 13.41 23.23 3.35
C ASP A 17 14.36 23.61 2.21
N HIS A 18 14.02 24.69 1.52
CA HIS A 18 14.81 25.21 0.41
C HIS A 18 16.03 26.00 0.92
N PRO A 19 17.10 26.15 0.13
CA PRO A 19 18.28 26.89 0.54
C PRO A 19 17.95 28.32 0.98
N PHE A 20 18.53 28.72 2.11
CA PHE A 20 18.23 29.99 2.76
C PHE A 20 18.46 31.21 1.86
N HIS A 21 19.48 31.19 1.00
CA HIS A 21 19.84 32.30 0.13
C HIS A 21 18.88 32.50 -1.06
N LEU A 22 18.00 31.53 -1.34
CA LEU A 22 17.03 31.63 -2.43
C LEU A 22 15.75 32.27 -1.93
N ASP A 23 15.16 33.13 -2.77
CA ASP A 23 13.81 33.60 -2.57
C ASP A 23 12.79 32.46 -2.76
N SER A 24 11.84 32.35 -1.83
CA SER A 24 10.89 31.24 -1.77
C SER A 24 9.94 31.24 -2.97
N GLU A 25 9.45 32.41 -3.39
CA GLU A 25 8.53 32.54 -4.53
C GLU A 25 9.22 32.20 -5.84
N THR A 26 10.43 32.73 -6.04
CA THR A 26 11.26 32.45 -7.21
C THR A 26 11.61 30.97 -7.30
N PHE A 27 12.03 30.37 -6.19
CA PHE A 27 12.34 28.94 -6.11
C PHE A 27 11.09 28.08 -6.41
N PHE A 28 9.94 28.40 -5.82
CA PHE A 28 8.69 27.69 -6.04
C PHE A 28 8.22 27.74 -7.51
N ASN A 29 8.17 28.94 -8.09
CA ASN A 29 7.71 29.13 -9.46
C ASN A 29 8.59 28.33 -10.43
N ASN A 30 9.90 28.41 -10.25
CA ASN A 30 10.87 27.74 -11.09
C ASN A 30 10.87 26.21 -10.91
N GLU A 31 11.11 25.71 -9.70
CA GLU A 31 11.35 24.28 -9.48
C GLU A 31 10.05 23.46 -9.48
N PHE A 32 8.99 24.00 -8.85
CA PHE A 32 7.74 23.27 -8.66
C PHE A 32 6.71 23.62 -9.72
N LYS A 33 6.33 24.90 -9.83
CA LYS A 33 5.20 25.31 -10.69
C LYS A 33 5.47 25.02 -12.16
N GLU A 34 6.55 25.56 -12.71
CA GLU A 34 6.87 25.47 -14.14
C GLU A 34 7.53 24.13 -14.51
N ASN A 35 8.43 23.62 -13.67
CA ASN A 35 9.22 22.44 -14.01
C ASN A 35 8.58 21.12 -13.58
N LEU A 36 8.13 20.97 -12.33
CA LEU A 36 7.61 19.68 -11.88
C LEU A 36 6.13 19.50 -12.25
N PHE A 37 5.28 20.39 -11.73
CA PHE A 37 3.83 20.26 -11.81
C PHE A 37 3.30 20.53 -13.22
N ALA A 38 3.71 21.63 -13.86
CA ALA A 38 3.25 21.93 -15.22
C ALA A 38 3.72 20.87 -16.23
N LYS A 39 4.98 20.39 -16.17
CA LYS A 39 5.42 19.29 -17.05
C LYS A 39 4.63 18.02 -16.80
N TYR A 40 4.40 17.64 -15.53
CA TYR A 40 3.60 16.46 -15.22
C TYR A 40 2.16 16.60 -15.72
N LYS A 41 1.49 17.73 -15.44
CA LYS A 41 0.13 18.02 -15.92
C LYS A 41 0.05 17.97 -17.43
N ASN A 42 0.99 18.60 -18.13
CA ASN A 42 1.05 18.60 -19.60
C ASN A 42 1.30 17.19 -20.15
N ASN A 43 2.16 16.38 -19.51
CA ASN A 43 2.39 15.00 -19.93
C ASN A 43 1.12 14.15 -19.78
N VAL A 44 0.37 14.32 -18.69
CA VAL A 44 -0.94 13.67 -18.52
C VAL A 44 -1.94 14.22 -19.54
N ALA A 45 -2.04 15.53 -19.73
CA ALA A 45 -2.96 16.13 -20.69
C ALA A 45 -2.68 15.68 -22.14
N ASN A 46 -1.41 15.53 -22.51
CA ASN A 46 -0.97 15.03 -23.82
C ASN A 46 -1.35 13.56 -24.06
N SER A 47 -1.74 12.83 -23.01
CA SER A 47 -2.30 11.48 -23.16
C SER A 47 -3.76 11.46 -23.59
N PHE A 48 -4.45 12.61 -23.55
CA PHE A 48 -5.88 12.72 -23.85
C PHE A 48 -6.11 13.28 -25.26
N GLY A 49 -7.21 12.86 -25.88
CA GLY A 49 -7.66 13.43 -27.15
C GLY A 49 -8.07 14.91 -27.01
N GLY A 50 -8.04 15.66 -28.11
CA GLY A 50 -8.11 17.14 -28.15
C GLY A 50 -9.06 17.82 -27.15
N TYR A 51 -10.37 17.52 -27.20
CA TYR A 51 -11.35 18.15 -26.29
C TYR A 51 -11.09 17.83 -24.82
N GLN A 52 -10.81 16.56 -24.49
CA GLN A 52 -10.53 16.13 -23.11
C GLN A 52 -9.19 16.68 -22.61
N LYS A 53 -8.22 16.90 -23.50
CA LYS A 53 -6.96 17.57 -23.17
C LYS A 53 -7.21 19.01 -22.71
N GLU A 54 -8.01 19.78 -23.45
CA GLU A 54 -8.37 21.15 -23.06
C GLU A 54 -9.18 21.16 -21.76
N GLU A 55 -10.17 20.28 -21.64
CA GLU A 55 -10.96 20.11 -20.42
C GLU A 55 -10.07 19.83 -19.21
N TYR A 56 -9.14 18.88 -19.31
CA TYR A 56 -8.23 18.54 -18.22
C TYR A 56 -7.26 19.67 -17.87
N LEU A 57 -6.72 20.38 -18.86
CA LEU A 57 -5.84 21.53 -18.63
C LEU A 57 -6.53 22.64 -17.84
N ASN A 58 -7.86 22.78 -18.01
CA ASN A 58 -8.69 23.74 -17.27
C ASN A 58 -9.06 23.29 -15.86
N THR A 59 -8.83 22.01 -15.48
CA THR A 59 -9.05 21.54 -14.11
C THR A 59 -7.96 22.02 -13.15
N PRO A 60 -8.22 22.12 -11.84
CA PRO A 60 -7.20 22.45 -10.84
C PRO A 60 -6.23 21.29 -10.51
N MET A 61 -6.31 20.15 -11.20
CA MET A 61 -5.41 19.01 -10.98
C MET A 61 -3.95 19.38 -11.26
N TYR A 62 -3.05 19.01 -10.36
CA TYR A 62 -1.62 19.31 -10.43
C TYR A 62 -1.31 20.81 -10.55
N GLU A 63 -2.22 21.68 -10.12
CA GLU A 63 -1.94 23.10 -9.92
C GLU A 63 -1.37 23.29 -8.52
N PRO A 64 -0.11 23.75 -8.36
CA PRO A 64 0.50 23.86 -7.05
C PRO A 64 0.25 25.23 -6.42
N TYR A 65 0.02 25.23 -5.11
CA TYR A 65 -0.14 26.42 -4.27
C TYR A 65 0.92 26.45 -3.18
N GLN A 66 1.55 27.62 -2.99
CA GLN A 66 2.66 27.79 -2.05
C GLN A 66 2.25 28.51 -0.76
N TYR A 67 2.80 28.03 0.34
CA TYR A 67 2.76 28.70 1.64
C TYR A 67 4.16 28.70 2.26
N ASN A 68 4.63 29.84 2.73
CA ASN A 68 5.88 29.92 3.49
C ASN A 68 5.61 29.40 4.90
N LEU A 69 6.49 28.51 5.38
CA LEU A 69 6.33 27.86 6.68
C LEU A 69 7.25 28.48 7.75
N PHE A 70 6.76 28.46 8.98
CA PHE A 70 7.57 28.63 10.18
C PHE A 70 8.10 27.25 10.64
N GLY A 71 9.37 27.17 11.02
CA GLY A 71 9.96 25.98 11.68
C GLY A 71 11.13 25.37 10.92
N ASN A 72 11.13 24.03 10.84
CA ASN A 72 12.22 23.23 10.24
C ASN A 72 12.14 23.11 8.72
N TYR A 73 10.94 23.28 8.18
CA TYR A 73 10.66 23.44 6.75
C TYR A 73 10.19 24.87 6.56
N ASN A 74 10.50 25.46 5.41
CA ASN A 74 10.25 26.86 5.10
C ASN A 74 9.26 27.07 3.95
N LEU A 75 8.82 25.99 3.29
CA LEU A 75 7.86 26.02 2.19
C LEU A 75 6.92 24.81 2.27
N ALA A 76 5.63 25.03 2.03
CA ALA A 76 4.64 23.99 1.75
C ALA A 76 4.11 24.17 0.35
N VAL A 77 3.91 23.06 -0.35
CA VAL A 77 3.28 22.99 -1.68
C VAL A 77 2.07 22.09 -1.59
N LEU A 78 0.88 22.62 -1.88
CA LEU A 78 -0.38 21.88 -1.92
C LEU A 78 -0.83 21.71 -3.36
N SER A 79 -1.36 20.53 -3.71
CA SER A 79 -1.96 20.31 -5.01
C SER A 79 -2.93 19.12 -5.01
N LEU A 80 -4.02 19.24 -5.77
CA LEU A 80 -4.92 18.12 -6.05
C LEU A 80 -4.25 17.13 -7.00
N ILE A 81 -4.44 15.84 -6.75
CA ILE A 81 -3.86 14.76 -7.55
C ILE A 81 -4.90 13.69 -7.88
N ASP A 82 -4.65 12.95 -8.95
CA ASP A 82 -5.45 11.80 -9.39
C ASP A 82 -4.56 10.57 -9.72
N GLY A 83 -3.34 10.55 -9.18
CA GLY A 83 -2.35 9.53 -9.46
C GLY A 83 -1.32 9.34 -8.34
N TYR A 84 -1.29 8.14 -7.76
CA TYR A 84 -0.35 7.76 -6.70
C TYR A 84 1.14 7.84 -7.10
N ALA A 85 1.43 7.64 -8.38
CA ALA A 85 2.79 7.70 -8.90
C ALA A 85 3.43 9.09 -8.74
N PHE A 86 2.63 10.16 -8.75
CA PHE A 86 3.16 11.52 -8.68
C PHE A 86 3.89 11.76 -7.35
N GLY A 87 3.22 11.54 -6.22
CA GLY A 87 3.84 11.70 -4.90
C GLY A 87 5.00 10.73 -4.65
N ASN A 88 4.83 9.46 -5.04
CA ASN A 88 5.78 8.40 -4.69
C ASN A 88 7.02 8.32 -5.61
N ARG A 89 6.94 8.86 -6.83
CA ARG A 89 8.01 8.72 -7.86
C ARG A 89 8.40 10.02 -8.54
N SER A 90 7.49 10.98 -8.68
CA SER A 90 7.75 12.24 -9.40
C SER A 90 8.01 13.43 -8.49
N PHE A 91 7.73 13.34 -7.19
CA PHE A 91 8.06 14.42 -6.27
C PHE A 91 9.43 14.17 -5.64
N HIS A 92 10.52 14.59 -6.30
CA HIS A 92 11.89 14.45 -5.78
C HIS A 92 12.80 15.64 -6.15
N MET A 93 13.94 15.75 -5.43
CA MET A 93 15.00 16.70 -5.75
C MET A 93 15.51 16.55 -7.19
N GLY A 94 15.81 17.65 -7.88
CA GLY A 94 16.53 17.60 -9.15
C GLY A 94 15.70 17.19 -10.37
N HIS A 95 14.36 17.21 -10.31
CA HIS A 95 13.50 17.06 -11.50
C HIS A 95 13.70 18.16 -12.56
N GLY A 96 14.41 19.23 -12.20
CA GLY A 96 14.85 20.29 -13.09
C GLY A 96 16.30 20.15 -13.55
N TYR A 97 16.74 19.00 -14.08
CA TYR A 97 17.88 19.03 -15.00
C TYR A 97 17.48 19.94 -16.17
N ARG A 98 17.91 21.19 -16.08
CA ARG A 98 17.77 22.15 -17.17
C ARG A 98 18.97 21.93 -18.05
N ASP A 99 18.75 21.70 -19.35
CA ASP A 99 19.84 21.58 -20.32
C ASP A 99 20.80 22.79 -20.31
N ASN A 100 20.37 23.92 -19.72
CA ASN A 100 21.08 25.20 -19.70
C ASN A 100 21.40 25.77 -18.29
N VAL A 101 21.21 25.03 -17.19
CA VAL A 101 21.58 25.53 -15.84
C VAL A 101 22.45 24.50 -15.12
N ASN A 102 23.71 24.88 -14.86
CA ASN A 102 24.76 24.03 -14.29
C ASN A 102 24.58 23.67 -12.80
N GLU A 103 23.53 24.16 -12.12
CA GLU A 103 23.40 23.99 -10.67
C GLU A 103 22.04 23.40 -10.29
N SER A 104 22.03 22.11 -9.92
CA SER A 104 20.91 21.49 -9.23
C SER A 104 20.83 22.06 -7.81
N THR A 105 19.66 22.57 -7.43
CA THR A 105 19.44 23.08 -6.06
C THR A 105 19.16 21.92 -5.12
N ASN A 106 20.04 21.67 -4.14
CA ASN A 106 19.81 20.67 -3.10
C ASN A 106 18.86 21.24 -2.03
N TYR A 107 17.79 20.51 -1.69
CA TYR A 107 16.82 20.91 -0.66
C TYR A 107 16.28 19.67 0.08
N ARG A 108 15.86 19.82 1.35
CA ARG A 108 15.20 18.70 2.06
C ARG A 108 13.71 18.75 1.77
N TYR A 109 13.07 17.60 1.65
CA TYR A 109 11.62 17.54 1.44
C TYR A 109 11.00 16.32 2.11
N GLN A 110 9.69 16.40 2.38
CA GLN A 110 8.84 15.25 2.68
C GLN A 110 7.56 15.34 1.88
N VAL A 111 7.08 14.19 1.43
CA VAL A 111 5.80 14.06 0.74
C VAL A 111 4.75 13.49 1.68
N LEU A 112 3.69 14.25 1.89
CA LEU A 112 2.46 13.78 2.53
C LEU A 112 1.38 13.65 1.47
N THR A 113 0.82 12.47 1.32
CA THR A 113 -0.30 12.22 0.41
C THR A 113 -1.45 11.61 1.19
N GLY A 114 -2.66 12.08 0.93
CA GLY A 114 -3.86 11.54 1.57
C GLY A 114 -5.11 11.72 0.73
N ILE A 115 -6.20 11.13 1.22
CA ILE A 115 -7.53 11.20 0.60
C ILE A 115 -8.58 11.69 1.58
N GLY A 116 -9.67 12.21 1.02
CA GLY A 116 -10.91 12.39 1.75
C GLY A 116 -11.79 11.15 1.71
N CYS A 117 -12.62 11.01 2.74
CA CYS A 117 -13.82 10.19 2.73
C CYS A 117 -15.00 11.04 3.21
N ASN A 118 -16.19 10.75 2.70
CA ASN A 118 -17.44 11.37 3.12
C ASN A 118 -18.58 10.34 3.06
N ILE A 119 -19.70 10.61 3.73
CA ILE A 119 -20.87 9.72 3.75
C ILE A 119 -21.65 9.78 2.43
N ASP A 120 -21.51 10.84 1.60
CA ASP A 120 -22.25 10.93 0.31
C ASP A 120 -21.52 11.70 -0.82
N ASP A 121 -20.28 12.16 -0.62
CA ASP A 121 -19.61 13.09 -1.54
C ASP A 121 -18.22 12.58 -1.99
N THR A 122 -18.15 11.99 -3.19
CA THR A 122 -16.89 11.53 -3.81
C THR A 122 -16.01 12.68 -4.32
N ASN A 123 -16.54 13.91 -4.38
CA ASN A 123 -15.81 15.12 -4.79
C ASN A 123 -15.43 16.02 -3.60
N TYR A 124 -15.58 15.51 -2.37
CA TYR A 124 -15.35 16.24 -1.12
C TYR A 124 -14.04 17.03 -1.09
N ILE A 125 -12.93 16.45 -1.56
CA ILE A 125 -11.61 17.10 -1.54
C ILE A 125 -11.53 18.27 -2.53
N ALA A 126 -12.07 18.12 -3.73
CA ALA A 126 -12.11 19.21 -4.72
C ALA A 126 -12.91 20.40 -4.16
N ARG A 127 -14.10 20.14 -3.63
CA ARG A 127 -14.94 21.17 -3.02
C ARG A 127 -14.24 21.87 -1.85
N LYS A 128 -13.59 21.11 -0.96
CA LYS A 128 -12.81 21.70 0.14
C LYS A 128 -11.62 22.52 -0.33
N ALA A 129 -10.98 22.14 -1.43
CA ALA A 129 -9.92 22.95 -2.04
C ALA A 129 -10.46 24.28 -2.59
N GLU A 130 -11.60 24.28 -3.29
CA GLU A 130 -12.31 25.47 -3.77
C GLU A 130 -12.73 26.42 -2.64
N GLU A 131 -13.20 25.86 -1.52
CA GLU A 131 -13.56 26.62 -0.31
C GLU A 131 -12.33 27.22 0.42
N THR A 132 -11.10 26.81 0.10
CA THR A 132 -9.88 27.14 0.85
C THR A 132 -8.75 27.70 0.00
N PHE A 133 -7.79 26.87 -0.43
CA PHE A 133 -6.56 27.35 -1.06
C PHE A 133 -6.73 27.71 -2.54
N LEU A 134 -7.72 27.13 -3.25
CA LEU A 134 -8.11 27.49 -4.62
C LEU A 134 -9.08 28.67 -4.69
N ARG A 135 -9.57 29.15 -3.55
CA ARG A 135 -10.49 30.28 -3.47
C ARG A 135 -9.91 31.51 -4.17
N THR A 136 -10.72 32.28 -4.89
CA THR A 136 -10.25 33.43 -5.68
C THR A 136 -10.38 34.78 -4.95
N SER A 137 -11.40 34.92 -4.10
CA SER A 137 -11.67 36.10 -3.25
C SER A 137 -11.73 35.71 -1.77
N ASP A 138 -11.42 36.63 -0.86
CA ASP A 138 -11.37 36.38 0.59
C ASP A 138 -10.52 35.14 0.96
N ARG A 139 -9.36 35.02 0.32
CA ARG A 139 -8.40 33.94 0.61
C ARG A 139 -7.86 34.06 2.02
N TYR A 140 -7.60 32.92 2.64
CA TYR A 140 -7.02 32.88 3.98
C TYR A 140 -5.51 33.15 3.93
N PRO A 141 -4.99 34.14 4.68
CA PRO A 141 -3.57 34.45 4.68
C PRO A 141 -2.73 33.39 5.41
N PHE A 142 -3.29 32.66 6.39
CA PHE A 142 -2.57 31.66 7.16
C PHE A 142 -3.06 30.23 6.91
N ILE A 143 -2.12 29.29 7.05
CA ILE A 143 -2.34 27.85 6.98
C ILE A 143 -1.75 27.14 8.21
N GLY A 144 -2.43 26.09 8.66
CA GLY A 144 -1.90 25.10 9.59
C GLY A 144 -2.02 23.72 8.99
N ILE A 145 -0.91 22.98 8.91
CA ILE A 145 -0.87 21.57 8.47
C ILE A 145 -0.52 20.76 9.71
N THR A 146 -1.52 20.15 10.34
CA THR A 146 -1.37 19.37 11.57
C THR A 146 -1.48 17.88 11.27
N ARG A 147 -0.38 17.16 11.48
CA ARG A 147 -0.35 15.69 11.50
C ARG A 147 -0.79 15.22 12.88
N LEU A 148 -1.83 14.39 12.94
CA LEU A 148 -2.39 13.82 14.16
C LEU A 148 -2.21 12.31 14.11
N THR A 149 -1.27 11.79 14.90
CA THR A 149 -0.99 10.35 14.99
C THR A 149 -2.08 9.70 15.83
N LEU A 150 -2.81 8.76 15.23
CA LEU A 150 -3.87 8.02 15.91
C LEU A 150 -3.29 7.18 17.05
N ASN A 151 -4.08 6.99 18.09
CA ASN A 151 -3.76 6.01 19.12
C ASN A 151 -4.06 4.62 18.57
N ASN A 152 -3.00 3.85 18.31
CA ASN A 152 -3.09 2.51 17.74
C ASN A 152 -3.95 1.56 18.60
N GLY A 153 -4.07 1.79 19.92
CA GLY A 153 -4.94 1.01 20.79
C GLY A 153 -6.43 1.20 20.49
N PHE A 154 -6.83 2.39 20.06
CA PHE A 154 -8.19 2.64 19.57
C PHE A 154 -8.38 2.19 18.12
N LEU A 155 -7.35 2.37 17.28
CA LEU A 155 -7.41 2.03 15.86
C LEU A 155 -7.53 0.52 15.62
N ILE A 156 -6.77 -0.30 16.36
CA ILE A 156 -6.85 -1.76 16.27
C ILE A 156 -8.23 -2.21 16.75
N GLY A 157 -8.92 -2.97 15.91
CA GLY A 157 -10.29 -3.45 16.14
C GLY A 157 -11.39 -2.54 15.56
N THR A 158 -11.16 -1.23 15.44
CA THR A 158 -12.18 -0.27 14.92
C THR A 158 -11.95 0.16 13.47
N GLY A 159 -10.69 0.19 13.01
CA GLY A 159 -10.34 0.52 11.62
C GLY A 159 -10.84 1.90 11.18
N MET A 160 -11.57 1.96 10.05
CA MET A 160 -12.08 3.21 9.46
C MET A 160 -13.17 3.91 10.29
N GLU A 161 -13.78 3.23 11.26
CA GLU A 161 -14.77 3.84 12.18
C GLU A 161 -14.16 5.03 12.93
N LEU A 162 -12.90 4.90 13.36
CA LEU A 162 -12.21 5.93 14.14
C LEU A 162 -11.90 7.19 13.31
N PRO A 163 -11.23 7.12 12.14
CA PRO A 163 -11.02 8.29 11.29
C PRO A 163 -12.31 8.98 10.85
N GLN A 164 -13.36 8.20 10.54
CA GLN A 164 -14.66 8.76 10.18
C GLN A 164 -15.28 9.53 11.34
N ALA A 165 -15.26 8.98 12.56
CA ALA A 165 -15.78 9.64 13.75
C ALA A 165 -15.04 10.95 14.07
N ILE A 166 -13.70 10.96 13.95
CA ILE A 166 -12.88 12.16 14.12
C ILE A 166 -13.25 13.23 13.09
N ARG A 167 -13.45 12.84 11.83
CA ARG A 167 -13.87 13.74 10.75
C ARG A 167 -15.22 14.37 11.05
N LEU A 168 -16.23 13.56 11.36
CA LEU A 168 -17.58 14.04 11.71
C LEU A 168 -17.57 14.95 12.94
N TRP A 169 -16.73 14.65 13.93
CA TRP A 169 -16.57 15.50 15.11
C TRP A 169 -15.92 16.84 14.74
N THR A 170 -14.88 16.82 13.89
CA THR A 170 -14.18 18.02 13.42
C THR A 170 -15.10 18.89 12.58
N GLU A 171 -15.90 18.31 11.69
CA GLU A 171 -16.91 19.05 10.91
C GLU A 171 -17.96 19.70 11.83
N LYS A 172 -18.44 18.99 12.86
CA LYS A 172 -19.35 19.57 13.87
C LYS A 172 -18.70 20.70 14.68
N LEU A 173 -17.41 20.59 15.00
CA LEU A 173 -16.66 21.67 15.67
C LEU A 173 -16.61 22.91 14.77
N LEU A 174 -16.33 22.72 13.48
CA LEU A 174 -16.25 23.81 12.51
C LEU A 174 -17.60 24.48 12.27
N HIS A 175 -18.69 23.72 12.15
CA HIS A 175 -20.04 24.29 12.03
C HIS A 175 -20.45 25.11 13.25
N LYS A 176 -20.05 24.71 14.46
CA LYS A 176 -20.27 25.55 15.66
C LYS A 176 -19.44 26.83 15.64
N SER A 177 -18.30 26.81 14.95
CA SER A 177 -17.39 27.95 14.80
C SER A 177 -17.77 28.91 13.66
N GLU A 178 -18.90 28.69 12.95
CA GLU A 178 -19.42 29.49 11.80
C GLU A 178 -19.73 30.97 12.10
N LYS A 179 -18.99 31.63 12.98
CA LYS A 179 -19.04 33.09 13.13
C LYS A 179 -17.73 33.84 12.86
N GLU A 180 -16.57 33.21 12.66
CA GLU A 180 -15.34 33.98 12.36
C GLU A 180 -14.29 33.25 11.48
N HIS A 181 -14.15 33.64 10.20
CA HIS A 181 -12.97 33.48 9.31
C HIS A 181 -12.01 32.29 9.55
N VAL A 182 -12.53 31.07 9.73
CA VAL A 182 -11.75 29.83 9.83
C VAL A 182 -12.41 28.77 8.97
N ASN A 183 -11.61 28.01 8.23
CA ASN A 183 -12.05 26.80 7.52
C ASN A 183 -11.03 25.69 7.76
N ALA A 184 -11.48 24.44 7.81
CA ALA A 184 -10.59 23.31 7.91
C ALA A 184 -11.20 22.05 7.32
N PHE A 185 -10.34 21.09 6.99
CA PHE A 185 -10.76 19.75 6.60
C PHE A 185 -9.66 18.73 6.93
N THR A 186 -10.06 17.46 6.97
CA THR A 186 -9.17 16.34 7.27
C THR A 186 -8.99 15.43 6.07
N ILE A 187 -7.77 14.93 5.91
CA ILE A 187 -7.44 13.84 4.98
C ILE A 187 -6.77 12.68 5.73
N ASP A 188 -7.01 11.47 5.24
CA ASP A 188 -6.40 10.27 5.80
C ASP A 188 -5.08 10.01 5.07
N SER A 189 -3.97 10.00 5.81
CA SER A 189 -2.65 9.71 5.26
C SER A 189 -2.58 8.28 4.73
N PHE A 190 -1.72 8.06 3.73
CA PHE A 190 -1.36 6.73 3.23
C PHE A 190 -0.05 6.18 3.84
N GLY A 191 0.70 7.02 4.54
CA GLY A 191 2.00 6.64 5.12
C GLY A 191 1.85 6.03 6.51
N ASP A 192 1.84 6.89 7.53
CA ASP A 192 1.62 6.55 8.93
C ASP A 192 0.11 6.65 9.28
N SER A 193 -0.32 6.14 10.42
CA SER A 193 -1.71 6.06 10.91
C SER A 193 -2.07 7.44 11.44
N GLU A 194 -2.19 8.36 10.49
CA GLU A 194 -2.28 9.78 10.72
C GLU A 194 -3.47 10.36 9.98
N ILE A 195 -4.15 11.27 10.66
CA ILE A 195 -5.06 12.22 10.05
C ILE A 195 -4.32 13.53 9.89
N ILE A 196 -4.38 14.10 8.69
CA ILE A 196 -3.82 15.43 8.43
C ILE A 196 -4.98 16.42 8.46
N LEU A 197 -4.99 17.26 9.50
CA LEU A 197 -5.90 18.40 9.63
C LEU A 197 -5.26 19.61 8.96
N ILE A 198 -5.95 20.20 7.99
CA ILE A 198 -5.52 21.38 7.27
C ILE A 198 -6.46 22.52 7.65
N THR A 199 -5.93 23.53 8.32
CA THR A 199 -6.68 24.69 8.83
C THR A 199 -6.27 25.95 8.09
N PHE A 200 -7.23 26.81 7.78
CA PHE A 200 -7.05 28.09 7.09
C PHE A 200 -7.73 29.19 7.89
N SER A 201 -7.07 30.32 8.09
CA SER A 201 -7.63 31.44 8.84
C SER A 201 -6.98 32.79 8.52
N ASP A 202 -7.62 33.86 8.96
CA ASP A 202 -7.08 35.22 9.05
C ASP A 202 -6.22 35.47 10.31
N SER A 203 -6.12 34.48 11.22
CA SER A 203 -5.35 34.56 12.47
C SER A 203 -4.66 33.24 12.82
N LEU A 204 -3.41 33.30 13.27
CA LEU A 204 -2.66 32.15 13.78
C LEU A 204 -3.15 31.68 15.16
N ILE A 205 -3.78 32.57 15.94
CA ILE A 205 -4.40 32.23 17.23
C ILE A 205 -5.60 31.31 16.99
N LYS A 206 -6.49 31.67 16.05
CA LYS A 206 -7.66 30.84 15.71
C LYS A 206 -7.27 29.45 15.19
N ILE A 207 -6.20 29.36 14.39
CA ILE A 207 -5.65 28.06 13.99
C ILE A 207 -5.25 27.25 15.23
N ASN A 208 -4.51 27.86 16.16
CA ASN A 208 -4.07 27.17 17.36
C ASN A 208 -5.24 26.75 18.27
N GLU A 209 -6.30 27.55 18.37
CA GLU A 209 -7.52 27.22 19.11
C GLU A 209 -8.19 25.96 18.55
N ILE A 210 -8.48 25.93 17.24
CA ILE A 210 -9.08 24.75 16.60
C ILE A 210 -8.18 23.52 16.73
N VAL A 211 -6.89 23.68 16.46
CA VAL A 211 -5.92 22.58 16.59
C VAL A 211 -5.85 22.06 18.03
N SER A 212 -5.93 22.94 19.02
CA SER A 212 -5.92 22.55 20.44
C SER A 212 -7.18 21.80 20.84
N GLU A 213 -8.35 22.23 20.38
CA GLU A 213 -9.62 21.52 20.63
C GLU A 213 -9.62 20.13 19.98
N VAL A 214 -9.10 20.00 18.75
CA VAL A 214 -8.95 18.69 18.10
C VAL A 214 -7.95 17.81 18.85
N LYS A 215 -6.82 18.35 19.33
CA LYS A 215 -5.83 17.57 20.12
C LYS A 215 -6.40 17.05 21.44
N LYS A 216 -7.40 17.71 22.01
CA LYS A 216 -8.05 17.33 23.28
C LYS A 216 -9.11 16.23 23.12
N ILE A 217 -9.43 15.79 21.90
CA ILE A 217 -10.45 14.75 21.68
C ILE A 217 -10.11 13.50 22.51
N GLN A 218 -11.13 13.03 23.23
CA GLN A 218 -11.14 11.78 23.99
C GLN A 218 -12.22 10.85 23.44
N ALA A 219 -12.16 9.56 23.77
CA ALA A 219 -13.13 8.57 23.29
C ALA A 219 -14.59 8.95 23.61
N CYS A 220 -14.86 9.53 24.79
CA CYS A 220 -16.20 9.98 25.16
C CYS A 220 -16.79 11.02 24.21
N HIS A 221 -15.95 11.86 23.59
CA HIS A 221 -16.38 12.88 22.64
C HIS A 221 -16.88 12.27 21.32
N LEU A 222 -16.42 11.05 21.00
CA LEU A 222 -16.80 10.30 19.81
C LEU A 222 -18.02 9.39 20.04
N SER A 223 -18.50 9.23 21.28
CA SER A 223 -19.64 8.37 21.63
C SER A 223 -20.95 8.68 20.90
N ARG A 224 -21.13 9.93 20.42
CA ARG A 224 -22.30 10.37 19.61
C ARG A 224 -22.08 10.20 18.10
N THR A 225 -21.10 9.38 17.71
CA THR A 225 -20.81 9.01 16.31
C THR A 225 -20.93 7.49 16.15
N ASN A 226 -20.69 6.96 14.96
CA ASN A 226 -20.69 5.51 14.72
C ASN A 226 -19.48 4.77 15.33
N PHE A 227 -18.64 5.45 16.12
CA PHE A 227 -17.49 4.86 16.80
C PHE A 227 -17.90 4.12 18.07
N ASN A 228 -17.62 2.81 18.12
CA ASN A 228 -17.79 2.00 19.31
C ASN A 228 -16.43 1.68 19.96
N PRO A 229 -16.07 2.30 21.09
CA PRO A 229 -14.80 2.05 21.78
C PRO A 229 -14.68 0.62 22.33
N ASP A 230 -15.79 -0.11 22.52
CA ASP A 230 -15.76 -1.49 23.03
C ASP A 230 -15.14 -2.48 22.04
N ASN A 231 -15.09 -2.11 20.76
CA ASN A 231 -14.50 -2.94 19.70
C ASN A 231 -12.98 -2.78 19.58
N CYS A 232 -12.34 -1.92 20.38
CA CYS A 232 -10.91 -1.65 20.26
C CYS A 232 -10.02 -2.56 21.11
N LEU A 233 -8.72 -2.57 20.80
CA LEU A 233 -7.72 -3.33 21.56
C LEU A 233 -7.65 -2.92 23.05
N LEU A 234 -7.83 -1.63 23.37
CA LEU A 234 -7.81 -1.17 24.77
C LEU A 234 -8.96 -1.76 25.59
N ALA A 235 -10.14 -1.93 24.98
CA ALA A 235 -11.27 -2.60 25.61
C ALA A 235 -10.98 -4.08 25.84
N ALA A 236 -10.35 -4.75 24.86
CA ALA A 236 -9.97 -6.15 24.95
C ALA A 236 -9.04 -6.46 26.13
N ILE A 237 -8.08 -5.57 26.42
CA ILE A 237 -7.13 -5.74 27.53
C ILE A 237 -7.67 -5.23 28.87
N LYS A 238 -8.99 -4.93 28.95
CA LYS A 238 -9.70 -4.50 30.17
C LYS A 238 -9.13 -3.24 30.82
N GLU A 239 -8.64 -2.29 30.02
CA GLU A 239 -8.24 -0.99 30.53
C GLU A 239 -9.45 -0.25 31.14
N LYS A 240 -9.27 0.32 32.34
CA LYS A 240 -10.34 1.05 33.03
C LYS A 240 -10.46 2.47 32.47
N ASN A 241 -11.70 2.95 32.31
CA ASN A 241 -12.00 4.35 31.97
C ASN A 241 -11.57 4.80 30.55
N LEU A 242 -11.81 3.95 29.54
CA LEU A 242 -11.51 4.20 28.12
C LEU A 242 -12.00 5.56 27.62
N ASP A 243 -13.18 5.98 28.08
CA ASP A 243 -13.84 7.24 27.75
C ASP A 243 -12.96 8.47 27.95
N SER A 244 -12.07 8.42 28.94
CA SER A 244 -11.18 9.54 29.31
C SER A 244 -9.86 9.59 28.52
N PHE A 245 -9.56 8.56 27.72
CA PHE A 245 -8.30 8.50 26.97
C PHE A 245 -8.34 9.36 25.71
N HIS A 246 -7.19 9.98 25.40
CA HIS A 246 -6.99 10.70 24.16
C HIS A 246 -6.94 9.76 22.95
N ILE A 247 -7.58 10.22 21.88
CA ILE A 247 -7.63 9.51 20.60
C ILE A 247 -6.31 9.64 19.82
N PHE A 248 -5.50 10.65 20.12
CA PHE A 248 -4.21 10.88 19.47
C PHE A 248 -3.04 10.56 20.39
N SER A 249 -2.02 9.89 19.84
CA SER A 249 -0.77 9.52 20.53
C SER A 249 0.38 10.48 20.23
N GLY A 250 0.19 11.39 19.27
CA GLY A 250 1.19 12.36 18.84
C GLY A 250 0.56 13.42 17.96
N SER A 251 1.19 14.61 17.91
CA SER A 251 0.80 15.63 16.96
C SER A 251 2.00 16.49 16.55
N TYR A 252 1.98 16.96 15.32
CA TYR A 252 2.99 17.89 14.80
C TYR A 252 2.33 18.87 13.84
N THR A 253 2.56 20.16 14.04
CA THR A 253 1.91 21.24 13.28
C THR A 253 2.95 22.08 12.56
N HIS A 254 2.77 22.23 11.24
CA HIS A 254 3.41 23.29 10.46
C HIS A 254 2.45 24.47 10.38
N LEU A 255 2.92 25.64 10.77
CA LEU A 255 2.19 26.90 10.57
C LEU A 255 2.86 27.66 9.44
N GLY A 256 2.07 28.40 8.68
CA GLY A 256 2.59 29.18 7.56
C GLY A 256 1.65 30.26 7.08
N TYR A 257 2.07 30.97 6.05
CA TYR A 257 1.35 32.06 5.42
C TYR A 257 1.48 32.01 3.90
N ASP A 258 0.44 32.44 3.18
CA ASP A 258 0.49 32.54 1.71
C ASP A 258 1.44 33.68 1.34
N VAL A 259 2.35 33.47 0.38
CA VAL A 259 3.32 34.51 0.00
C VAL A 259 2.66 35.76 -0.56
N ASN A 260 1.45 35.63 -1.11
CA ASN A 260 0.68 36.70 -1.73
C ASN A 260 -0.28 37.42 -0.77
N TRP A 261 -0.18 37.18 0.54
CA TRP A 261 -1.11 37.68 1.57
C TRP A 261 -1.39 39.20 1.52
N GLN A 262 -0.51 40.00 0.92
CA GLN A 262 -0.67 41.46 0.77
C GLN A 262 -1.66 41.88 -0.34
N LYS A 263 -2.09 40.96 -1.21
CA LYS A 263 -3.03 41.24 -2.29
C LYS A 263 -4.44 41.47 -1.73
N SER A 264 -5.23 42.31 -2.40
CA SER A 264 -6.58 42.72 -1.95
C SER A 264 -7.62 41.59 -1.92
N ASN A 265 -7.31 40.42 -2.47
CA ASN A 265 -8.19 39.27 -2.48
C ASN A 265 -8.04 38.36 -1.25
N PHE A 266 -7.24 38.75 -0.26
CA PHE A 266 -7.11 38.05 1.01
C PHE A 266 -7.96 38.68 2.12
N LEU A 267 -8.37 37.86 3.08
CA LEU A 267 -8.95 38.35 4.32
C LEU A 267 -7.93 39.20 5.09
N PRO A 268 -8.35 40.32 5.69
CA PRO A 268 -7.47 41.14 6.52
C PRO A 268 -6.90 40.32 7.70
N ILE A 269 -5.58 40.37 7.86
CA ILE A 269 -4.91 39.73 9.00
C ILE A 269 -5.38 40.39 10.30
N LYS A 270 -5.86 39.59 11.25
CA LYS A 270 -6.23 40.06 12.60
C LYS A 270 -4.98 40.22 13.45
N ASP A 271 -4.99 41.19 14.37
CA ASP A 271 -3.86 41.51 15.25
C ASP A 271 -3.59 40.34 16.23
N ASP A 272 -2.57 39.52 15.96
CA ASP A 272 -2.17 38.36 16.77
C ASP A 272 -1.20 38.78 17.91
N LYS A 273 -1.63 39.71 18.78
CA LYS A 273 -0.79 40.34 19.84
C LYS A 273 -0.24 39.36 20.88
N ASP A 274 -0.86 38.19 21.02
CA ASP A 274 -0.43 37.15 21.97
C ASP A 274 0.57 36.15 21.36
N ILE A 275 1.07 36.41 20.16
CA ILE A 275 2.10 35.59 19.51
C ILE A 275 3.43 36.32 19.56
N LYS A 276 4.47 35.59 19.96
CA LYS A 276 5.87 35.99 19.81
C LYS A 276 6.55 35.13 18.77
N ILE A 277 7.41 35.76 17.98
CA ILE A 277 8.25 35.08 17.01
C ILE A 277 9.66 34.98 17.57
N GLY A 278 10.25 33.80 17.51
CA GLY A 278 11.65 33.60 17.85
C GLY A 278 12.46 33.02 16.73
N TYR A 279 13.70 33.47 16.65
CA TYR A 279 14.61 33.14 15.56
C TYR A 279 15.76 32.33 16.11
N ARG A 280 16.04 31.18 15.49
CA ARG A 280 17.22 30.37 15.74
C ARG A 280 18.14 30.46 14.54
N TRP A 281 19.29 31.09 14.72
CA TRP A 281 20.29 31.26 13.66
C TRP A 281 21.35 30.18 13.79
N GLU A 282 21.49 29.29 12.82
CA GLU A 282 22.60 28.34 12.78
C GLU A 282 23.74 28.91 11.95
N LEU A 283 24.90 29.14 12.58
CA LEU A 283 26.06 29.73 11.92
C LEU A 283 26.93 28.70 11.22
N LYS A 284 27.61 29.14 10.16
CA LYS A 284 28.75 28.40 9.60
C LYS A 284 29.91 28.40 10.60
N PRO A 285 30.70 27.30 10.69
CA PRO A 285 31.85 27.23 11.59
C PRO A 285 32.81 28.40 11.38
N GLY A 286 33.17 29.13 12.45
CA GLY A 286 34.09 30.28 12.39
C GLY A 286 33.46 31.66 12.16
N HIS A 287 32.17 31.74 11.81
CA HIS A 287 31.51 33.01 11.44
C HIS A 287 30.88 33.78 12.62
N GLN A 288 31.11 33.35 13.85
CA GLN A 288 30.49 33.96 15.05
C GLN A 288 30.88 35.42 15.27
N LYS A 289 32.15 35.76 15.01
CA LYS A 289 32.66 37.13 15.18
C LYS A 289 32.12 38.07 14.09
N ALA A 290 32.13 37.59 12.84
CA ALA A 290 31.60 38.32 11.69
C ALA A 290 30.11 38.66 11.89
N LEU A 291 29.28 37.68 12.29
CA LEU A 291 27.87 37.95 12.58
C LEU A 291 27.73 39.01 13.69
N LYS A 292 28.41 38.86 14.83
CA LYS A 292 28.33 39.84 15.93
C LYS A 292 28.69 41.28 15.50
N GLU A 293 29.63 41.45 14.57
CA GLU A 293 30.01 42.76 14.04
C GLU A 293 28.95 43.31 13.09
N ILE A 294 28.32 42.48 12.27
CA ILE A 294 27.20 42.88 11.40
C ILE A 294 25.99 43.27 12.25
N LEU A 295 25.63 42.46 13.26
CA LEU A 295 24.48 42.73 14.14
C LEU A 295 24.63 44.06 14.91
N LYS A 296 25.85 44.38 15.37
CA LYS A 296 26.13 45.65 16.07
C LYS A 296 25.87 46.89 15.21
N ASN A 297 26.03 46.77 13.91
CA ASN A 297 25.93 47.89 12.97
C ASN A 297 24.54 47.98 12.31
N ASN A 298 23.63 47.07 12.63
CA ASN A 298 22.33 46.96 11.98
C ASN A 298 21.21 47.64 12.81
N PRO A 299 20.50 48.64 12.26
CA PRO A 299 19.40 49.31 12.94
C PRO A 299 18.20 48.41 13.25
N LEU A 300 18.04 47.27 12.57
CA LEU A 300 16.99 46.27 12.83
C LEU A 300 17.30 45.34 14.02
N GLU A 301 18.51 45.43 14.59
CA GLU A 301 19.07 44.47 15.56
C GLU A 301 19.61 45.15 16.83
N LYS A 302 19.16 46.37 17.14
CA LYS A 302 19.25 46.95 18.49
C LYS A 302 18.30 46.20 19.46
N ASP A 303 18.33 44.88 19.46
CA ASP A 303 17.52 44.04 20.32
C ASP A 303 18.33 43.69 21.58
N PRO A 304 17.99 44.27 22.75
CA PRO A 304 18.69 44.02 24.00
C PRO A 304 18.46 42.60 24.56
N SER A 305 17.69 41.75 23.86
CA SER A 305 17.34 40.38 24.28
C SER A 305 18.17 39.26 23.61
N LEU A 306 19.26 39.60 22.91
CA LEU A 306 20.19 38.64 22.28
C LEU A 306 20.96 37.82 23.34
N GLU A 307 20.25 36.92 24.04
CA GLU A 307 20.85 35.99 24.98
C GLU A 307 21.72 35.00 24.22
N THR A 308 23.03 35.11 24.44
CA THR A 308 24.04 34.25 23.82
C THR A 308 24.12 32.93 24.57
N HIS A 309 23.19 32.02 24.31
CA HIS A 309 23.31 30.64 24.77
C HIS A 309 24.22 29.88 23.82
N LEU A 310 25.53 29.82 24.13
CA LEU A 310 26.50 28.93 23.50
C LEU A 310 26.11 27.48 23.81
N THR A 311 25.18 26.93 23.03
CA THR A 311 25.02 25.47 22.95
C THR A 311 26.22 24.89 22.19
N GLY A 312 26.51 23.60 22.33
CA GLY A 312 27.55 22.93 21.51
C GLY A 312 27.34 23.05 19.98
N SER A 313 26.18 23.55 19.55
CA SER A 313 25.91 24.03 18.19
C SER A 313 25.98 25.57 18.15
N ASN A 314 26.72 26.15 17.19
CA ASN A 314 26.84 27.60 16.98
C ASN A 314 25.48 28.25 16.62
N ALA A 315 24.59 28.43 17.61
CA ALA A 315 23.24 28.92 17.41
C ALA A 315 22.92 30.15 18.27
N PHE A 316 22.19 31.12 17.71
CA PHE A 316 21.69 32.32 18.43
C PHE A 316 20.17 32.27 18.51
N TYR A 317 19.60 32.82 19.59
CA TYR A 317 18.16 32.94 19.77
C TYR A 317 17.73 34.38 20.06
N THR A 318 16.68 34.85 19.39
CA THR A 318 15.99 36.12 19.70
C THR A 318 14.48 35.89 19.78
N LYS A 319 13.75 36.78 20.47
CA LYS A 319 12.28 36.75 20.59
C LYS A 319 11.71 38.16 20.54
N GLU A 320 10.67 38.34 19.74
CA GLU A 320 9.95 39.62 19.60
C GLU A 320 8.45 39.38 19.41
N ASP A 321 7.65 40.44 19.44
CA ASP A 321 6.22 40.36 19.16
C ASP A 321 5.98 40.07 17.68
N PHE A 322 4.96 39.25 17.39
CA PHE A 322 4.68 38.82 16.02
C PHE A 322 4.08 39.95 15.17
N ASP A 323 4.80 40.33 14.13
CA ASP A 323 4.30 41.14 13.01
C ASP A 323 4.79 40.50 11.71
N LEU A 324 3.85 39.98 10.91
CA LEU A 324 4.17 39.26 9.67
C LEU A 324 4.92 40.14 8.67
N LYS A 325 4.61 41.45 8.60
CA LYS A 325 5.25 42.38 7.67
C LYS A 325 6.69 42.64 8.08
N GLN A 326 6.93 42.92 9.36
CA GLN A 326 8.28 43.11 9.89
C GLN A 326 9.12 41.84 9.78
N TYR A 327 8.52 40.68 10.07
CA TYR A 327 9.15 39.38 9.86
C TYR A 327 9.60 39.20 8.40
N CYS A 328 8.73 39.45 7.42
CA CYS A 328 9.08 39.33 6.00
C CYS A 328 10.25 40.27 5.61
N ILE A 329 10.23 41.51 6.11
CA ILE A 329 11.31 42.49 5.89
C ILE A 329 12.64 41.95 6.46
N ARG A 330 12.62 41.45 7.69
CA ARG A 330 13.81 40.88 8.34
C ARG A 330 14.32 39.66 7.58
N LEU A 331 13.44 38.73 7.22
CA LEU A 331 13.80 37.52 6.48
C LEU A 331 14.54 37.90 5.19
N ASN A 332 13.99 38.82 4.41
CA ASN A 332 14.62 39.30 3.18
C ASN A 332 15.99 39.93 3.44
N TYR A 333 16.11 40.79 4.46
CA TYR A 333 17.39 41.37 4.84
C TYR A 333 18.45 40.29 5.14
N CYS A 334 18.06 39.23 5.85
CA CYS A 334 18.98 38.16 6.24
C CYS A 334 19.41 37.31 5.04
N ARG A 335 18.48 37.04 4.12
CA ARG A 335 18.79 36.33 2.87
C ARG A 335 19.77 37.11 2.00
N THR A 336 19.65 38.43 1.95
CA THR A 336 20.54 39.27 1.13
C THR A 336 21.88 39.52 1.79
N ASN A 337 21.91 39.82 3.09
CA ASN A 337 23.11 40.36 3.75
C ASN A 337 23.84 39.35 4.64
N LEU A 338 23.16 38.29 5.12
CA LEU A 338 23.69 37.38 6.13
C LEU A 338 23.88 35.94 5.64
N TYR A 339 23.52 35.61 4.40
CA TYR A 339 23.58 34.23 3.88
C TYR A 339 25.01 33.65 3.82
N GLN A 340 26.04 34.49 3.79
CA GLN A 340 27.43 34.06 3.79
C GLN A 340 27.87 33.53 5.16
N ASP A 341 27.30 34.05 6.24
CA ASP A 341 27.64 33.68 7.62
C ASP A 341 26.68 32.65 8.22
N ILE A 342 25.43 32.64 7.75
CA ILE A 342 24.34 31.84 8.31
C ILE A 342 24.09 30.62 7.43
N ARG A 343 24.04 29.44 8.06
CA ARG A 343 23.71 28.16 7.40
C ARG A 343 22.19 28.02 7.24
N SER A 344 21.43 28.33 8.29
CA SER A 344 19.98 28.30 8.27
C SER A 344 19.38 29.21 9.33
N LEU A 345 18.21 29.77 9.06
CA LEU A 345 17.37 30.49 10.02
C LEU A 345 16.12 29.65 10.27
N ARG A 346 15.92 29.18 11.52
CA ARG A 346 14.68 28.51 11.93
C ARG A 346 13.82 29.46 12.73
N VAL A 347 12.53 29.47 12.44
CA VAL A 347 11.58 30.42 13.01
C VAL A 347 10.56 29.65 13.84
N HIS A 348 10.37 30.06 15.09
CA HIS A 348 9.47 29.42 16.03
C HIS A 348 8.42 30.43 16.50
N LEU A 349 7.17 30.01 16.54
CA LEU A 349 6.08 30.81 17.11
C LEU A 349 5.84 30.38 18.55
N PHE A 350 5.65 31.35 19.44
CA PHE A 350 5.37 31.17 20.86
C PHE A 350 4.06 31.87 21.20
N TYR A 351 3.12 31.17 21.80
CA TYR A 351 1.87 31.77 22.25
C TYR A 351 1.99 32.16 23.73
N VAL A 352 1.74 33.42 24.06
CA VAL A 352 2.02 34.01 25.38
C VAL A 352 0.90 33.73 26.38
N ASN A 353 -0.36 33.71 25.94
CA ASN A 353 -1.54 33.62 26.82
C ASN A 353 -2.48 32.43 26.52
N SER A 354 -2.17 31.57 25.54
CA SER A 354 -3.15 30.60 25.01
C SER A 354 -3.26 29.26 25.74
N VAL A 355 -2.59 29.07 26.87
CA VAL A 355 -2.63 27.77 27.57
C VAL A 355 -3.02 28.00 29.03
N GLU A 356 -4.31 27.88 29.32
CA GLU A 356 -4.70 27.35 30.62
C GLU A 356 -4.06 25.97 30.74
N TYR A 357 -2.95 25.88 31.48
CA TYR A 357 -2.42 24.59 31.87
C TYR A 357 -3.52 23.91 32.66
N SER A 358 -4.14 22.89 32.05
CA SER A 358 -5.07 22.01 32.73
C SER A 358 -4.42 21.59 34.05
N THR A 359 -5.02 22.01 35.17
CA THR A 359 -4.65 21.56 36.51
C THR A 359 -5.16 20.15 36.79
N GLN A 360 -5.82 19.51 35.81
CA GLN A 360 -6.26 18.13 35.93
C GLN A 360 -5.05 17.19 35.96
N ALA A 361 -5.15 16.15 36.78
CA ALA A 361 -4.15 15.10 36.91
C ALA A 361 -3.70 14.60 35.52
N PRO A 362 -2.43 14.17 35.36
CA PRO A 362 -1.93 13.64 34.09
C PRO A 362 -2.90 12.61 33.55
N HIS A 363 -3.49 12.90 32.39
CA HIS A 363 -4.42 11.97 31.76
C HIS A 363 -3.67 10.65 31.51
N PRO A 364 -4.25 9.52 31.93
CA PRO A 364 -3.54 8.25 31.85
C PRO A 364 -3.23 7.94 30.38
N LEU A 365 -1.95 7.77 30.06
CA LEU A 365 -1.55 7.14 28.79
C LEU A 365 -1.71 5.64 28.99
N PRO A 366 -2.49 4.93 28.17
CA PRO A 366 -2.58 3.48 28.28
C PRO A 366 -1.18 2.90 28.07
N THR A 367 -0.58 2.38 29.15
CA THR A 367 0.57 1.49 29.04
C THR A 367 0.02 0.14 28.63
N LEU A 368 -0.27 0.02 27.34
CA LEU A 368 -0.57 -1.26 26.71
C LEU A 368 0.51 -2.24 27.16
N ASP A 369 0.16 -3.30 27.89
CA ASP A 369 1.15 -4.25 28.41
C ASP A 369 1.65 -5.16 27.30
N ILE A 370 2.51 -4.59 26.46
CA ILE A 370 3.16 -5.24 25.33
C ILE A 370 4.44 -5.97 25.75
N ARG A 371 4.71 -6.12 27.06
CA ARG A 371 5.92 -6.81 27.55
C ARG A 371 6.00 -8.25 27.06
N HIS A 372 4.85 -8.89 26.85
CA HIS A 372 4.73 -10.25 26.31
C HIS A 372 5.19 -10.37 24.84
N LEU A 373 5.17 -9.26 24.09
CA LEU A 373 5.64 -9.26 22.69
C LEU A 373 7.16 -9.15 22.58
N LEU A 374 7.85 -8.73 23.65
CA LEU A 374 9.29 -8.52 23.66
C LEU A 374 10.06 -9.82 23.83
N PHE A 375 11.18 -9.95 23.12
CA PHE A 375 12.16 -10.99 23.39
C PHE A 375 12.92 -10.67 24.67
N LYS A 376 12.91 -11.60 25.63
CA LYS A 376 13.53 -11.45 26.95
C LYS A 376 15.06 -11.60 26.86
N ASP A 377 15.76 -11.06 27.85
CA ASP A 377 17.22 -11.10 27.88
C ASP A 377 17.78 -12.54 27.88
N ASP A 378 17.08 -13.49 28.52
CA ASP A 378 17.52 -14.89 28.55
C ASP A 378 17.33 -15.59 27.19
N GLU A 379 16.23 -15.33 26.48
CA GLU A 379 16.03 -15.80 25.10
C GLU A 379 17.12 -15.25 24.18
N MET A 380 17.49 -13.98 24.36
CA MET A 380 18.56 -13.33 23.60
C MET A 380 19.95 -13.90 23.90
N LYS A 381 20.22 -14.31 25.16
CA LYS A 381 21.46 -15.01 25.53
C LYS A 381 21.51 -16.40 24.89
N GLU A 382 20.42 -17.16 24.95
CA GLU A 382 20.33 -18.47 24.31
C GLU A 382 20.52 -18.38 22.80
N LEU A 383 19.86 -17.43 22.14
CA LEU A 383 20.04 -17.18 20.70
C LEU A 383 21.51 -16.90 20.35
N ARG A 384 22.21 -16.10 21.16
CA ARG A 384 23.64 -15.82 20.96
C ARG A 384 24.50 -17.07 21.13
N ASN A 385 24.15 -17.96 22.05
CA ASN A 385 24.84 -19.24 22.26
C ASN A 385 24.63 -20.17 21.06
N HIS A 386 23.38 -20.37 20.59
CA HIS A 386 23.10 -21.14 19.37
C HIS A 386 23.81 -20.53 18.15
N LEU A 387 23.76 -19.19 18.02
CA LEU A 387 24.66 -18.33 17.23
C LEU A 387 26.07 -18.88 17.06
N SER A 388 26.69 -19.05 18.22
CA SER A 388 28.10 -19.40 18.35
C SER A 388 28.34 -20.88 18.07
N GLN A 389 27.39 -21.75 18.40
CA GLN A 389 27.43 -23.19 18.12
C GLN A 389 27.33 -23.48 16.62
N CYS A 390 26.56 -22.69 15.86
CA CYS A 390 26.48 -22.82 14.40
C CYS A 390 27.78 -22.46 13.64
N GLY A 391 28.84 -22.01 14.33
CA GLY A 391 30.11 -21.65 13.68
C GLY A 391 30.08 -20.36 12.83
N THR A 392 28.99 -19.59 12.89
CA THR A 392 28.77 -18.41 12.04
C THR A 392 29.72 -17.24 12.35
N ALA A 393 30.02 -16.44 11.33
CA ALA A 393 30.90 -15.28 11.46
C ALA A 393 30.40 -14.28 12.52
N LYS A 394 31.31 -13.67 13.28
CA LYS A 394 30.97 -12.70 14.34
C LYS A 394 30.09 -11.55 13.82
N LEU A 395 30.35 -11.07 12.60
CA LEU A 395 29.55 -10.00 12.00
C LEU A 395 28.11 -10.45 11.74
N THR A 396 27.90 -11.65 11.19
CA THR A 396 26.57 -12.24 10.97
C THR A 396 25.82 -12.36 12.30
N ARG A 397 26.47 -12.89 13.34
CA ARG A 397 25.89 -12.99 14.70
C ARG A 397 25.42 -11.64 15.23
N GLU A 398 26.26 -10.61 15.17
CA GLU A 398 25.89 -9.27 15.65
C GLU A 398 24.77 -8.64 14.81
N ARG A 399 24.71 -8.90 13.50
CA ARG A 399 23.58 -8.46 12.66
C ARG A 399 22.28 -9.13 13.07
N VAL A 400 22.27 -10.45 13.28
CA VAL A 400 21.08 -11.16 13.77
C VAL A 400 20.65 -10.63 15.14
N MET A 401 21.57 -10.48 16.10
CA MET A 401 21.22 -9.92 17.42
C MET A 401 20.63 -8.51 17.33
N LYS A 402 21.11 -7.68 16.39
CA LYS A 402 20.54 -6.34 16.13
C LYS A 402 19.13 -6.38 15.56
N MET A 403 18.73 -7.42 14.82
CA MET A 403 17.36 -7.56 14.32
C MET A 403 16.36 -7.61 15.48
N PHE A 404 16.60 -8.49 16.45
CA PHE A 404 15.77 -8.64 17.64
C PHE A 404 15.79 -7.39 18.54
N ALA A 405 16.97 -6.78 18.73
CA ALA A 405 17.09 -5.54 19.50
C ALA A 405 16.31 -4.38 18.88
N ARG A 406 16.38 -4.22 17.55
CA ARG A 406 15.58 -3.23 16.82
C ARG A 406 14.09 -3.53 16.95
N TYR A 407 13.66 -4.78 16.75
CA TYR A 407 12.25 -5.15 16.95
C TYR A 407 11.75 -4.75 18.35
N ASN A 408 12.46 -5.14 19.42
CA ASN A 408 12.10 -4.79 20.79
C ASN A 408 12.01 -3.27 21.02
N GLN A 409 12.88 -2.49 20.39
CA GLN A 409 12.87 -1.02 20.51
C GLN A 409 11.60 -0.41 19.91
N TYR A 410 11.13 -0.89 18.76
CA TYR A 410 10.02 -0.27 18.03
C TYR A 410 8.64 -0.80 18.42
N ILE A 411 8.56 -2.03 18.95
CA ILE A 411 7.34 -2.53 19.58
C ILE A 411 6.99 -1.72 20.83
N ARG A 412 8.00 -1.30 21.61
CA ARG A 412 7.77 -0.45 22.80
C ARG A 412 7.19 0.93 22.51
N ASN A 413 7.13 1.35 21.25
CA ASN A 413 6.67 2.69 20.89
C ASN A 413 5.16 2.68 20.58
N PRO A 414 4.31 3.37 21.39
CA PRO A 414 2.86 3.45 21.17
C PRO A 414 2.45 3.96 19.79
N GLN A 415 3.27 4.81 19.16
CA GLN A 415 2.98 5.39 17.85
C GLN A 415 3.22 4.44 16.68
N THR A 416 4.15 3.48 16.81
CA THR A 416 4.65 2.71 15.65
C THR A 416 4.50 1.20 15.77
N TYR A 417 4.15 0.65 16.95
CA TYR A 417 4.15 -0.80 17.18
C TYR A 417 3.27 -1.58 16.20
N ILE A 418 2.17 -0.99 15.73
CA ILE A 418 1.23 -1.62 14.80
C ILE A 418 1.90 -2.09 13.50
N TYR A 419 2.96 -1.43 13.05
CA TYR A 419 3.69 -1.80 11.83
C TYR A 419 4.71 -2.91 12.04
N PHE A 420 5.29 -2.98 13.25
CA PHE A 420 6.38 -3.91 13.54
C PHE A 420 5.88 -5.24 14.12
N ILE A 421 4.64 -5.29 14.64
CA ILE A 421 4.11 -6.48 15.30
C ILE A 421 4.19 -7.74 14.44
N GLU A 422 3.96 -7.61 13.14
CA GLU A 422 3.97 -8.71 12.18
C GLU A 422 5.35 -9.37 11.98
N LEU A 423 6.43 -8.69 12.39
CA LEU A 423 7.79 -9.22 12.29
C LEU A 423 8.12 -10.20 13.43
N ARG A 424 7.30 -10.26 14.48
CA ARG A 424 7.56 -11.12 15.66
C ARG A 424 7.67 -12.58 15.28
N ASP A 425 6.70 -13.06 14.51
CA ASP A 425 6.55 -14.47 14.20
C ASP A 425 7.67 -14.96 13.28
N PHE A 426 8.12 -14.09 12.37
CA PHE A 426 9.34 -14.32 11.61
C PHE A 426 10.56 -14.49 12.53
N LEU A 427 10.74 -13.59 13.51
CA LEU A 427 11.86 -13.66 14.45
C LEU A 427 11.80 -14.91 15.35
N LEU A 428 10.61 -15.31 15.79
CA LEU A 428 10.42 -16.60 16.48
C LEU A 428 10.79 -17.79 15.58
N GLY A 429 10.37 -17.73 14.31
CA GLY A 429 10.76 -18.71 13.31
C GLY A 429 12.27 -18.81 13.12
N LEU A 430 12.93 -17.67 12.96
CA LEU A 430 14.38 -17.58 12.82
C LEU A 430 15.10 -18.14 14.05
N MET A 431 14.63 -17.81 15.26
CA MET A 431 15.20 -18.33 16.51
C MET A 431 15.10 -19.86 16.58
N SER A 432 13.95 -20.43 16.17
CA SER A 432 13.76 -21.88 16.07
C SER A 432 14.69 -22.52 15.03
N THR A 433 14.83 -21.92 13.86
CA THR A 433 15.72 -22.44 12.79
C THR A 433 17.17 -22.44 13.24
N ILE A 434 17.62 -21.37 13.88
CA ILE A 434 18.98 -21.28 14.44
C ILE A 434 19.23 -22.35 15.51
N LYS A 435 18.24 -22.60 16.37
CA LYS A 435 18.33 -23.67 17.37
C LYS A 435 18.51 -25.04 16.71
N ASN A 436 17.77 -25.31 15.63
CA ASN A 436 17.89 -26.57 14.88
C ASN A 436 19.27 -26.70 14.22
N TYR A 437 19.78 -25.63 13.60
CA TYR A 437 21.14 -25.59 13.04
C TYR A 437 22.23 -25.81 14.09
N ALA A 438 22.04 -25.29 15.30
CA ALA A 438 22.97 -25.51 16.40
C ALA A 438 22.99 -26.97 16.89
N SER A 439 21.91 -27.73 16.64
CA SER A 439 21.78 -29.14 17.04
C SER A 439 22.17 -30.16 15.97
N ASP A 440 22.24 -29.77 14.69
CA ASP A 440 22.56 -30.67 13.58
C ASP A 440 23.94 -30.35 12.97
N ASN A 441 24.92 -31.22 13.27
CA ASN A 441 26.29 -31.08 12.79
C ASN A 441 26.47 -31.42 11.30
N ASN A 442 25.44 -31.91 10.60
CA ASN A 442 25.55 -32.29 9.18
C ASN A 442 25.33 -31.13 8.21
N ILE A 443 24.86 -29.97 8.69
CA ILE A 443 24.54 -28.82 7.85
C ILE A 443 25.81 -28.02 7.58
N ALA A 444 26.08 -27.70 6.31
CA ALA A 444 27.24 -26.90 5.96
C ALA A 444 27.11 -25.46 6.49
N ILE A 445 28.20 -24.91 7.04
CA ILE A 445 28.24 -23.53 7.55
C ILE A 445 27.86 -22.52 6.46
N GLU A 446 28.24 -22.78 5.21
CA GLU A 446 27.88 -21.95 4.05
C GLU A 446 26.36 -21.85 3.88
N ASP A 447 25.60 -22.94 4.05
CA ASP A 447 24.15 -22.94 3.94
C ASP A 447 23.50 -22.13 5.08
N ILE A 448 24.05 -22.24 6.29
CA ILE A 448 23.63 -21.45 7.44
C ILE A 448 23.87 -19.96 7.18
N ASP A 449 25.08 -19.58 6.75
CA ASP A 449 25.43 -18.18 6.48
C ASP A 449 24.62 -17.59 5.31
N ASN A 450 24.35 -18.37 4.25
CA ASN A 450 23.50 -17.97 3.14
C ASN A 450 22.06 -17.69 3.61
N TYR A 451 21.50 -18.56 4.45
CA TYR A 451 20.19 -18.35 5.04
C TYR A 451 20.15 -17.10 5.92
N LEU A 452 21.10 -16.96 6.84
CA LEU A 452 21.12 -15.83 7.77
C LEU A 452 21.28 -14.51 7.03
N ASN A 453 22.14 -14.43 6.01
CA ASN A 453 22.28 -13.21 5.20
C ASN A 453 21.01 -12.87 4.43
N ALA A 454 20.32 -13.85 3.85
CA ALA A 454 19.03 -13.62 3.20
C ALA A 454 17.97 -13.10 4.19
N ALA A 455 17.89 -13.71 5.38
CA ALA A 455 17.01 -13.29 6.47
C ALA A 455 17.31 -11.86 6.95
N ILE A 456 18.60 -11.51 7.09
CA ILE A 456 19.01 -10.17 7.49
C ILE A 456 18.62 -9.13 6.44
N ILE A 457 18.90 -9.38 5.15
CA ILE A 457 18.58 -8.44 4.06
C ILE A 457 17.06 -8.20 3.99
N ALA A 458 16.27 -9.27 4.07
CA ALA A 458 14.82 -9.17 4.05
C ALA A 458 14.27 -8.39 5.26
N PHE A 459 14.78 -8.68 6.47
CA PHE A 459 14.38 -7.94 7.67
C PHE A 459 14.77 -6.47 7.60
N GLU A 460 15.98 -6.14 7.14
CA GLU A 460 16.42 -4.76 6.98
C GLU A 460 15.51 -4.01 6.01
N GLY A 461 15.20 -4.61 4.85
CA GLY A 461 14.23 -4.04 3.89
C GLY A 461 12.87 -3.79 4.54
N ALA A 462 12.27 -4.83 5.16
CA ALA A 462 10.97 -4.73 5.81
C ALA A 462 10.92 -3.69 6.94
N PHE A 463 12.00 -3.60 7.72
CA PHE A 463 12.14 -2.65 8.81
C PHE A 463 12.21 -1.22 8.27
N PHE A 464 13.03 -0.97 7.26
CA PHE A 464 13.20 0.37 6.70
C PHE A 464 11.96 0.87 5.96
N ASN A 465 11.25 0.00 5.23
CA ASN A 465 9.95 0.36 4.62
C ASN A 465 8.92 0.82 5.67
N ARG A 466 9.03 0.35 6.92
CA ARG A 466 8.15 0.71 8.05
C ARG A 466 8.67 1.88 8.89
N PHE A 467 9.98 2.15 8.82
CA PHE A 467 10.63 3.15 9.67
C PHE A 467 10.71 4.53 9.02
N TYR A 468 11.02 4.60 7.72
CA TYR A 468 11.14 5.86 6.99
C TYR A 468 9.81 6.60 7.00
N GLN A 469 9.84 7.93 7.08
CA GLN A 469 8.66 8.81 7.23
C GLN A 469 7.79 8.58 8.47
N SER A 470 8.22 7.77 9.44
CA SER A 470 7.58 7.74 10.76
C SER A 470 7.81 9.05 11.52
N VAL A 471 6.97 9.34 12.50
CA VAL A 471 7.07 10.53 13.38
C VAL A 471 8.49 10.74 13.93
N ARG A 472 9.25 9.67 14.20
CA ARG A 472 10.63 9.74 14.73
C ARG A 472 11.65 10.30 13.74
N VAL A 473 11.42 10.16 12.44
CA VAL A 473 12.28 10.69 11.38
C VAL A 473 11.64 11.86 10.65
N GLY A 474 10.59 12.45 11.22
CA GLY A 474 9.82 13.55 10.63
C GLY A 474 10.61 14.84 10.37
N GLY A 475 11.88 14.95 10.80
CA GLY A 475 12.78 16.04 10.41
C GLY A 475 13.81 15.68 9.34
N LEU A 476 13.83 14.44 8.87
CA LEU A 476 14.71 13.95 7.81
C LEU A 476 14.03 14.09 6.45
N SER A 477 14.83 14.36 5.42
CA SER A 477 14.32 14.34 4.03
C SER A 477 13.85 12.94 3.67
N ASP A 478 13.01 12.81 2.65
CA ASP A 478 12.85 11.53 1.96
C ASP A 478 14.21 11.06 1.42
N PHE A 479 14.71 9.92 1.92
CA PHE A 479 16.01 9.33 1.56
C PHE A 479 15.92 7.86 1.16
N ALA A 480 14.72 7.29 1.14
CA ALA A 480 14.52 5.95 0.59
C ALA A 480 14.84 5.97 -0.91
N LEU A 481 15.48 4.91 -1.41
CA LEU A 481 15.91 4.84 -2.81
C LEU A 481 14.77 4.36 -3.72
N GLU A 482 13.81 3.65 -3.15
CA GLU A 482 12.75 2.95 -3.87
C GLU A 482 11.46 3.77 -4.02
N HIS A 483 11.25 4.77 -3.17
CA HIS A 483 10.00 5.53 -3.08
C HIS A 483 10.16 6.85 -2.32
N ASN A 484 9.22 7.77 -2.54
CA ASN A 484 9.02 8.96 -1.71
C ASN A 484 7.76 8.83 -0.86
N GLY A 485 7.71 9.53 0.27
CA GLY A 485 6.60 9.44 1.21
C GLY A 485 6.58 8.14 2.02
N GLY A 486 5.59 8.02 2.89
CA GLY A 486 5.40 6.83 3.74
C GLY A 486 4.63 5.73 3.01
N ILE A 487 5.03 4.47 3.24
CA ILE A 487 4.34 3.28 2.72
C ILE A 487 3.92 2.27 3.81
N GLN A 488 3.99 2.67 5.08
CA GLN A 488 3.87 1.77 6.22
C GLN A 488 2.49 1.10 6.27
N GLN A 489 1.41 1.85 6.04
CA GLN A 489 0.05 1.31 5.94
C GLN A 489 -0.05 0.26 4.82
N TYR A 490 0.54 0.50 3.66
CA TYR A 490 0.49 -0.43 2.51
C TYR A 490 1.21 -1.74 2.82
N VAL A 491 2.48 -1.67 3.22
CA VAL A 491 3.30 -2.86 3.46
C VAL A 491 2.70 -3.75 4.53
N THR A 492 2.16 -3.12 5.57
CA THR A 492 1.50 -3.78 6.69
C THR A 492 0.21 -4.45 6.25
N SER A 493 -0.64 -3.74 5.53
CA SER A 493 -1.89 -4.30 5.00
C SER A 493 -1.61 -5.46 4.05
N PHE A 494 -0.64 -5.30 3.14
CA PHE A 494 -0.29 -6.31 2.14
C PHE A 494 0.38 -7.53 2.78
N THR A 495 1.17 -7.33 3.84
CA THR A 495 1.75 -8.43 4.64
C THR A 495 0.63 -9.29 5.22
N LEU A 496 -0.36 -8.68 5.89
CA LEU A 496 -1.48 -9.43 6.44
C LEU A 496 -2.26 -10.16 5.34
N ILE A 497 -2.55 -9.48 4.25
CA ILE A 497 -3.29 -10.03 3.12
C ILE A 497 -2.57 -11.23 2.50
N PHE A 498 -1.24 -11.19 2.42
CA PHE A 498 -0.44 -12.36 2.05
C PHE A 498 -0.58 -13.51 3.07
N LYS A 499 -0.55 -13.22 4.38
CA LYS A 499 -0.81 -14.24 5.41
C LYS A 499 -2.19 -14.87 5.27
N GLU A 500 -3.23 -14.07 5.01
CA GLU A 500 -4.59 -14.58 4.79
C GLU A 500 -4.68 -15.45 3.52
N SER A 501 -4.06 -15.03 2.42
CA SER A 501 -3.98 -15.86 1.21
C SER A 501 -3.25 -17.19 1.46
N LEU A 502 -2.19 -17.19 2.28
CA LEU A 502 -1.53 -18.41 2.70
C LEU A 502 -2.44 -19.29 3.58
N LYS A 503 -3.24 -18.73 4.49
CA LYS A 503 -4.22 -19.49 5.30
C LYS A 503 -5.22 -20.22 4.43
N VAL A 504 -5.79 -19.51 3.45
CA VAL A 504 -6.74 -20.09 2.47
C VAL A 504 -6.13 -21.32 1.79
N LEU A 505 -4.85 -21.27 1.41
CA LEU A 505 -4.21 -22.41 0.74
C LEU A 505 -3.75 -23.50 1.72
N SER A 506 -3.35 -23.18 2.95
CA SER A 506 -2.56 -24.09 3.79
C SER A 506 -3.27 -24.86 4.92
N ASN A 507 -4.55 -24.59 5.18
CA ASN A 507 -5.33 -25.12 6.33
C ASN A 507 -4.75 -24.64 7.67
N ASN A 508 -5.59 -24.01 8.50
CA ASN A 508 -5.23 -23.24 9.70
C ASN A 508 -4.33 -23.95 10.74
N LYS A 509 -4.08 -25.26 10.63
CA LYS A 509 -3.36 -26.07 11.64
C LYS A 509 -1.97 -26.57 11.21
N GLU A 510 -1.59 -26.54 9.93
CA GLU A 510 -0.46 -27.33 9.43
C GLU A 510 0.73 -26.51 8.92
N ILE A 511 0.48 -25.37 8.28
CA ILE A 511 1.50 -24.39 7.94
C ILE A 511 1.23 -23.21 8.84
N ASN A 512 2.15 -22.88 9.73
CA ASN A 512 2.06 -21.63 10.48
C ASN A 512 2.36 -20.49 9.48
N PRO A 513 1.34 -19.82 8.89
CA PRO A 513 1.51 -18.78 7.88
C PRO A 513 1.92 -17.46 8.55
N ILE A 514 1.89 -17.44 9.89
CA ILE A 514 2.11 -16.27 10.72
C ILE A 514 3.56 -15.78 10.57
N LYS A 515 4.51 -16.67 10.22
CA LYS A 515 5.93 -16.31 10.03
C LYS A 515 6.21 -15.47 8.78
N ALA A 516 5.30 -15.41 7.81
CA ALA A 516 5.55 -14.72 6.55
C ALA A 516 5.55 -13.19 6.72
N PHE A 517 6.44 -12.46 6.04
CA PHE A 517 6.37 -11.01 5.96
C PHE A 517 6.73 -10.48 4.58
N LEU A 518 6.31 -9.23 4.32
CA LEU A 518 6.56 -8.56 3.05
C LEU A 518 7.48 -7.35 3.21
N TYR A 519 8.29 -7.13 2.17
CA TYR A 519 9.08 -5.92 1.99
C TYR A 519 9.10 -5.48 0.53
N VAL A 520 9.45 -4.21 0.33
CA VAL A 520 9.50 -3.53 -0.97
C VAL A 520 10.95 -3.31 -1.36
N SER A 521 11.28 -3.62 -2.61
CA SER A 521 12.57 -3.29 -3.20
C SER A 521 12.44 -2.78 -4.64
N GLY A 522 13.51 -2.21 -5.19
CA GLY A 522 13.56 -1.76 -6.58
C GLY A 522 13.61 -2.87 -7.64
N TYR A 523 13.60 -4.15 -7.25
CA TYR A 523 13.69 -5.25 -8.20
C TYR A 523 12.33 -5.49 -8.88
N GLU A 524 12.29 -5.64 -10.21
CA GLU A 524 11.03 -5.76 -10.97
C GLU A 524 10.23 -7.02 -10.62
N SER A 525 10.89 -8.17 -10.51
CA SER A 525 10.21 -9.44 -10.23
C SER A 525 9.82 -9.61 -8.77
N VAL A 526 8.59 -10.09 -8.58
CA VAL A 526 8.10 -10.61 -7.30
C VAL A 526 8.82 -11.91 -7.00
N VAL A 527 9.26 -12.07 -5.75
CA VAL A 527 9.91 -13.29 -5.28
C VAL A 527 9.29 -13.71 -3.96
N SER A 528 8.81 -14.94 -3.90
CA SER A 528 8.37 -15.63 -2.70
C SER A 528 9.40 -16.69 -2.31
N GLN A 529 10.06 -16.52 -1.16
CA GLN A 529 11.06 -17.46 -0.65
C GLN A 529 10.89 -17.67 0.85
N ARG A 530 10.70 -18.93 1.26
CA ARG A 530 10.59 -19.41 2.65
C ARG A 530 9.55 -18.70 3.53
N GLU A 531 9.87 -17.54 4.09
CA GLU A 531 8.99 -16.71 4.94
C GLU A 531 8.84 -15.27 4.40
N ILE A 532 9.30 -15.01 3.18
CA ILE A 532 9.50 -13.65 2.68
C ILE A 532 8.82 -13.49 1.33
N MET A 533 8.00 -12.45 1.19
CA MET A 533 7.52 -11.96 -0.10
C MET A 533 8.16 -10.60 -0.40
N ARG A 534 8.96 -10.55 -1.46
CA ARG A 534 9.52 -9.30 -1.97
C ARG A 534 8.65 -8.79 -3.11
N ILE A 535 8.17 -7.56 -2.98
CA ILE A 535 7.43 -6.86 -4.04
C ILE A 535 8.17 -5.62 -4.53
N ASN A 536 7.80 -5.16 -5.72
CA ASN A 536 8.25 -3.89 -6.28
C ASN A 536 7.32 -2.74 -5.84
N MET A 537 7.83 -1.51 -5.81
CA MET A 537 7.01 -0.30 -5.56
C MET A 537 5.84 -0.14 -6.56
N ASN A 538 5.99 -0.63 -7.79
CA ASN A 538 4.90 -0.66 -8.78
C ASN A 538 3.71 -1.48 -8.28
N LEU A 539 3.92 -2.57 -7.52
CA LEU A 539 2.82 -3.36 -6.93
C LEU A 539 2.11 -2.59 -5.81
N ILE A 540 2.76 -1.58 -5.22
CA ILE A 540 2.13 -0.67 -4.25
C ILE A 540 1.41 0.47 -4.96
N THR A 541 1.87 0.97 -6.12
CA THR A 541 1.17 2.06 -6.83
C THR A 541 0.07 1.57 -7.78
N TYR A 542 0.17 0.31 -8.21
CA TYR A 542 -0.71 -0.41 -9.13
C TYR A 542 -1.11 -1.76 -8.49
N PRO A 543 -2.06 -1.76 -7.54
CA PRO A 543 -2.28 -2.89 -6.64
C PRO A 543 -2.99 -4.07 -7.32
N GLU A 544 -3.49 -3.90 -8.54
CA GLU A 544 -3.89 -5.02 -9.40
C GLU A 544 -2.70 -5.94 -9.69
N LEU A 545 -1.48 -5.42 -9.85
CA LEU A 545 -0.30 -6.27 -10.04
C LEU A 545 -0.05 -7.16 -8.82
N PHE A 546 -0.34 -6.65 -7.63
CA PHE A 546 -0.32 -7.42 -6.40
C PHE A 546 -1.44 -8.48 -6.38
N ALA A 547 -2.68 -8.09 -6.68
CA ALA A 547 -3.83 -9.00 -6.75
C ALA A 547 -3.60 -10.16 -7.74
N LEU A 548 -2.95 -9.90 -8.88
CA LEU A 548 -2.63 -10.90 -9.89
C LEU A 548 -1.55 -11.89 -9.45
N SER A 549 -0.64 -11.45 -8.58
CA SER A 549 0.54 -12.22 -8.19
C SER A 549 0.33 -13.01 -6.89
N ILE A 550 -0.49 -12.53 -5.97
CA ILE A 550 -0.54 -13.02 -4.58
C ILE A 550 -0.84 -14.52 -4.45
N TYR A 551 -1.86 -15.04 -5.14
CA TYR A 551 -2.23 -16.46 -5.01
C TYR A 551 -1.26 -17.39 -5.74
N LYS A 552 -0.66 -16.91 -6.84
CA LYS A 552 0.45 -17.60 -7.49
C LYS A 552 1.66 -17.71 -6.54
N GLU A 553 2.05 -16.60 -5.91
CA GLU A 553 3.20 -16.56 -5.00
C GLU A 553 2.93 -17.31 -3.68
N ALA A 554 1.68 -17.34 -3.22
CA ALA A 554 1.25 -18.18 -2.11
C ALA A 554 1.31 -19.67 -2.45
N GLY A 555 0.95 -20.06 -3.69
CA GLY A 555 1.16 -21.42 -4.20
C GLY A 555 2.63 -21.81 -4.26
N ASN A 556 3.48 -20.94 -4.83
CA ASN A 556 4.93 -21.14 -4.88
C ASN A 556 5.52 -21.35 -3.47
N PHE A 557 5.08 -20.54 -2.52
CA PHE A 557 5.51 -20.60 -1.13
C PHE A 557 5.24 -21.98 -0.50
N ILE A 558 4.04 -22.52 -0.71
CA ILE A 558 3.65 -23.80 -0.14
C ILE A 558 4.48 -24.94 -0.73
N ILE A 559 4.69 -24.93 -2.05
CA ILE A 559 5.52 -25.91 -2.75
C ILE A 559 6.95 -25.89 -2.18
N GLU A 560 7.55 -24.70 -2.02
CA GLU A 560 8.90 -24.53 -1.49
C GLU A 560 9.03 -24.98 -0.03
N ARG A 561 8.01 -24.72 0.81
CA ARG A 561 8.03 -25.13 2.21
C ARG A 561 7.95 -26.66 2.35
N ILE A 562 7.12 -27.31 1.55
CA ILE A 562 7.02 -28.78 1.55
C ILE A 562 8.33 -29.40 1.06
N ARG A 563 8.97 -28.81 0.04
CA ARG A 563 10.32 -29.23 -0.41
C ARG A 563 11.37 -29.21 0.70
N THR A 564 11.24 -28.29 1.65
CA THR A 564 12.29 -28.01 2.65
C THR A 564 11.96 -28.54 4.05
N THR A 565 10.79 -29.14 4.26
CA THR A 565 10.39 -29.70 5.57
C THR A 565 10.57 -31.22 5.58
N GLU A 566 11.25 -31.76 6.60
CA GLU A 566 11.37 -33.20 6.84
C GLU A 566 10.12 -33.81 7.50
N GLU A 567 9.09 -33.00 7.75
CA GLU A 567 7.87 -33.44 8.40
C GLU A 567 7.01 -34.30 7.45
N LYS A 568 6.58 -35.47 7.93
CA LYS A 568 5.64 -36.31 7.16
C LYS A 568 4.34 -35.55 6.90
N PRO A 569 3.80 -35.60 5.66
CA PRO A 569 2.56 -34.91 5.31
C PRO A 569 1.39 -35.40 6.17
N ARG A 570 0.73 -34.48 6.86
CA ARG A 570 -0.34 -34.76 7.85
C ARG A 570 -1.73 -34.68 7.21
N SER A 571 -1.97 -33.76 6.28
CA SER A 571 -3.23 -33.67 5.51
C SER A 571 -3.20 -34.39 4.16
N ALA A 572 -4.40 -34.59 3.60
CA ALA A 572 -4.57 -34.99 2.20
C ALA A 572 -3.94 -33.98 1.24
N TYR A 573 -4.05 -32.68 1.52
CA TYR A 573 -3.43 -31.60 0.75
C TYR A 573 -1.89 -31.72 0.72
N GLN A 574 -1.25 -31.87 1.88
CA GLN A 574 0.21 -32.07 1.94
C GLN A 574 0.64 -33.39 1.28
N ARG A 575 -0.16 -34.46 1.38
CA ARG A 575 0.13 -35.72 0.68
C ARG A 575 0.04 -35.54 -0.84
N ASN A 576 -0.94 -34.80 -1.32
CA ASN A 576 -1.08 -34.48 -2.73
C ASN A 576 0.12 -33.64 -3.20
N ILE A 577 0.52 -32.60 -2.47
CA ILE A 577 1.71 -31.79 -2.81
C ILE A 577 3.02 -32.55 -2.68
N GLN A 578 3.14 -33.47 -1.73
CA GLN A 578 4.30 -34.36 -1.68
C GLN A 578 4.32 -35.27 -2.91
N MET A 579 3.18 -35.80 -3.34
CA MET A 579 3.09 -36.57 -4.58
C MET A 579 3.39 -35.72 -5.82
N TRP A 580 3.00 -34.44 -5.83
CA TRP A 580 3.39 -33.46 -6.86
C TRP A 580 4.90 -33.34 -6.95
N TYR A 581 5.54 -33.15 -5.80
CA TYR A 581 6.98 -33.13 -5.67
C TYR A 581 7.59 -34.44 -6.17
N ASP A 582 7.05 -35.59 -5.78
CA ASP A 582 7.56 -36.90 -6.20
C ASP A 582 7.47 -37.08 -7.72
N ILE A 583 6.38 -36.64 -8.35
CA ILE A 583 6.22 -36.66 -9.81
C ILE A 583 7.26 -35.73 -10.46
N ILE A 584 7.36 -34.48 -10.03
CA ILE A 584 8.26 -33.50 -10.67
C ILE A 584 9.73 -33.90 -10.48
N TYR A 585 10.13 -34.25 -9.27
CA TYR A 585 11.52 -34.42 -8.87
C TYR A 585 11.98 -35.87 -8.91
N LEU A 586 11.28 -36.79 -8.24
CA LEU A 586 11.74 -38.19 -8.11
C LEU A 586 11.58 -38.96 -9.43
N LYS A 587 10.48 -38.72 -10.16
CA LYS A 587 10.26 -39.34 -11.48
C LYS A 587 11.00 -38.66 -12.63
N ARG A 588 11.80 -37.60 -12.36
CA ARG A 588 12.53 -36.81 -13.37
C ARG A 588 11.61 -36.33 -14.50
N MET A 589 10.42 -35.83 -14.16
CA MET A 589 9.40 -35.45 -15.13
C MET A 589 9.89 -34.45 -16.20
N PRO A 590 10.72 -33.43 -15.89
CA PRO A 590 11.28 -32.56 -16.91
C PRO A 590 12.04 -33.32 -18.01
N ASP A 591 12.83 -34.33 -17.65
CA ASP A 591 13.61 -35.13 -18.59
C ASP A 591 12.72 -36.08 -19.39
N ASN A 592 11.70 -36.66 -18.77
CA ASN A 592 10.72 -37.52 -19.44
C ASN A 592 9.92 -36.73 -20.48
N LEU A 593 9.41 -35.55 -20.11
CA LEU A 593 8.69 -34.66 -21.02
C LEU A 593 9.59 -34.17 -22.15
N ARG A 594 10.85 -33.82 -21.85
CA ARG A 594 11.83 -33.45 -22.89
C ARG A 594 12.05 -34.60 -23.87
N THR A 595 12.16 -35.82 -23.37
CA THR A 595 12.31 -37.02 -24.20
C THR A 595 11.09 -37.25 -25.08
N LEU A 596 9.87 -37.12 -24.52
CA LEU A 596 8.62 -37.24 -25.28
C LEU A 596 8.50 -36.21 -26.40
N ILE A 597 8.91 -34.97 -26.12
CA ILE A 597 8.94 -33.90 -27.14
C ILE A 597 9.92 -34.25 -28.25
N ILE A 598 11.18 -34.56 -27.91
CA ILE A 598 12.25 -34.76 -28.92
C ILE A 598 11.95 -35.96 -29.83
N HIS A 599 11.31 -37.01 -29.31
CA HIS A 599 10.94 -38.20 -30.08
C HIS A 599 9.58 -38.11 -30.78
N SER A 600 8.83 -37.03 -30.60
CA SER A 600 7.58 -36.81 -31.30
C SER A 600 7.81 -36.51 -32.79
N SER A 601 6.97 -37.05 -33.66
CA SER A 601 6.97 -36.75 -35.10
C SER A 601 6.64 -35.27 -35.41
N ILE A 602 6.09 -34.54 -34.45
CA ILE A 602 5.73 -33.13 -34.57
C ILE A 602 6.95 -32.22 -34.28
N TYR A 603 7.91 -32.69 -33.50
CA TYR A 603 9.05 -31.88 -33.08
C TYR A 603 9.99 -31.57 -34.25
N ARG A 604 10.49 -30.33 -34.26
CA ARG A 604 11.31 -29.76 -35.34
C ARG A 604 12.41 -28.93 -34.70
N PRO A 605 13.68 -29.39 -34.67
CA PRO A 605 14.76 -28.69 -33.98
C PRO A 605 15.06 -27.31 -34.57
N GLU A 606 14.76 -27.09 -35.85
CA GLU A 606 14.85 -25.81 -36.55
C GLU A 606 13.74 -24.82 -36.16
N CYS A 607 12.61 -25.29 -35.61
CA CYS A 607 11.54 -24.42 -35.15
C CYS A 607 11.93 -23.75 -33.81
N PRO A 608 12.00 -22.40 -33.73
CA PRO A 608 12.42 -21.71 -32.50
C PRO A 608 11.53 -22.02 -31.29
N ALA A 609 10.21 -22.15 -31.50
CA ALA A 609 9.27 -22.49 -30.43
C ALA A 609 9.52 -23.89 -29.88
N HIS A 610 9.67 -24.89 -30.76
CA HIS A 610 9.92 -26.27 -30.35
C HIS A 610 11.24 -26.38 -29.58
N ARG A 611 12.31 -25.78 -30.11
CA ARG A 611 13.63 -25.78 -29.46
C ARG A 611 13.58 -25.11 -28.08
N LYS A 612 12.92 -23.95 -27.99
CA LYS A 612 12.78 -23.22 -26.71
C LYS A 612 12.02 -24.05 -25.68
N LEU A 613 10.89 -24.64 -26.06
CA LEU A 613 10.07 -25.43 -25.15
C LEU A 613 10.83 -26.68 -24.67
N ALA A 614 11.46 -27.44 -25.57
CA ALA A 614 12.26 -28.61 -25.20
C ALA A 614 13.44 -28.24 -24.27
N GLY A 615 14.09 -27.11 -24.53
CA GLY A 615 15.22 -26.62 -23.73
C GLY A 615 14.85 -25.96 -22.39
N SER A 616 13.61 -25.48 -22.24
CA SER A 616 13.18 -24.72 -21.04
C SER A 616 12.48 -25.58 -20.00
N LEU A 617 12.16 -26.84 -20.32
CA LEU A 617 11.61 -27.77 -19.36
C LEU A 617 12.59 -28.02 -18.22
N ASN A 618 12.23 -27.51 -17.05
CA ASN A 618 12.90 -27.73 -15.79
C ASN A 618 11.85 -27.81 -14.68
N THR A 619 12.30 -28.13 -13.49
CA THR A 619 11.46 -28.25 -12.30
C THR A 619 10.73 -26.95 -11.96
N GLU A 620 11.38 -25.80 -12.15
CA GLU A 620 10.80 -24.48 -11.85
C GLU A 620 9.57 -24.21 -12.75
N LEU A 621 9.68 -24.48 -14.05
CA LEU A 621 8.58 -24.31 -15.01
C LEU A 621 7.38 -25.20 -14.68
N LEU A 622 7.60 -26.46 -14.30
CA LEU A 622 6.51 -27.36 -13.88
C LEU A 622 5.84 -26.88 -12.59
N SER A 623 6.62 -26.33 -11.65
CA SER A 623 6.08 -25.74 -10.41
C SER A 623 5.18 -24.54 -10.72
N TYR A 624 5.54 -23.72 -11.73
CA TYR A 624 4.67 -22.63 -12.18
C TYR A 624 3.33 -23.11 -12.75
N PHE A 625 3.25 -24.28 -13.39
CA PHE A 625 1.96 -24.81 -13.88
C PHE A 625 0.97 -25.04 -12.73
N ILE A 626 1.48 -25.59 -11.61
CA ILE A 626 0.67 -25.81 -10.40
C ILE A 626 0.23 -24.47 -9.80
N ALA A 627 1.16 -23.52 -9.68
CA ALA A 627 0.86 -22.19 -9.16
C ALA A 627 -0.16 -21.43 -10.02
N ASP A 628 -0.10 -21.59 -11.34
CA ASP A 628 -1.06 -20.98 -12.27
C ASP A 628 -2.46 -21.58 -12.14
N VAL A 629 -2.58 -22.91 -11.94
CA VAL A 629 -3.88 -23.55 -11.67
C VAL A 629 -4.45 -23.09 -10.32
N HIS A 630 -3.63 -22.99 -9.27
CA HIS A 630 -4.07 -22.42 -7.99
C HIS A 630 -4.57 -20.98 -8.15
N ASN A 631 -3.83 -20.16 -8.89
CA ASN A 631 -4.23 -18.78 -9.15
C ASN A 631 -5.55 -18.71 -9.94
N PHE A 632 -5.77 -19.61 -10.90
CA PHE A 632 -7.03 -19.70 -11.63
C PHE A 632 -8.24 -19.95 -10.71
N TYR A 633 -8.13 -20.86 -9.73
CA TYR A 633 -9.21 -21.15 -8.79
C TYR A 633 -9.41 -20.07 -7.72
N PHE A 634 -8.33 -19.67 -7.05
CA PHE A 634 -8.41 -18.78 -5.90
C PHE A 634 -8.28 -17.31 -6.28
N GLY A 635 -7.41 -16.96 -7.22
CA GLY A 635 -7.20 -15.59 -7.68
C GLY A 635 -8.17 -15.10 -8.76
N PHE A 636 -8.84 -16.01 -9.47
CA PHE A 636 -9.79 -15.66 -10.55
C PHE A 636 -11.16 -16.34 -10.45
N ASN A 637 -11.43 -17.14 -9.41
CA ASN A 637 -12.70 -17.87 -9.24
C ASN A 637 -13.14 -18.66 -10.49
N CYS A 638 -12.18 -19.33 -11.14
CA CYS A 638 -12.39 -20.07 -12.39
C CYS A 638 -12.88 -19.20 -13.58
N ASP A 639 -12.75 -17.87 -13.50
CA ASP A 639 -13.08 -16.95 -14.59
C ASP A 639 -11.89 -16.81 -15.54
N PHE A 640 -11.91 -17.61 -16.61
CA PHE A 640 -10.79 -17.66 -17.55
C PHE A 640 -10.67 -16.42 -18.42
N GLU A 641 -11.76 -15.70 -18.70
CA GLU A 641 -11.70 -14.45 -19.46
C GLU A 641 -11.02 -13.35 -18.62
N LEU A 642 -11.34 -13.29 -17.32
CA LEU A 642 -10.66 -12.39 -16.39
C LEU A 642 -9.17 -12.73 -16.27
N LEU A 643 -8.83 -14.02 -16.11
CA LEU A 643 -7.43 -14.47 -16.09
C LEU A 643 -6.73 -14.11 -17.39
N TYR A 644 -7.29 -14.46 -18.54
CA TYR A 644 -6.70 -14.19 -19.85
C TYR A 644 -6.40 -12.71 -20.05
N HIS A 645 -7.35 -11.85 -19.69
CA HIS A 645 -7.21 -10.41 -19.83
C HIS A 645 -6.01 -9.89 -19.04
N PHE A 646 -5.95 -10.18 -17.75
CA PHE A 646 -4.88 -9.66 -16.92
C PHE A 646 -3.54 -10.36 -17.11
N TYR A 647 -3.53 -11.63 -17.52
CA TYR A 647 -2.31 -12.38 -17.82
C TYR A 647 -1.51 -11.72 -18.95
N TRP A 648 -2.19 -11.30 -20.02
CA TRP A 648 -1.54 -10.58 -21.11
C TRP A 648 -1.20 -9.12 -20.78
N LYS A 649 -2.05 -8.42 -20.01
CA LYS A 649 -1.70 -7.08 -19.50
C LYS A 649 -0.42 -7.14 -18.67
N TYR A 650 -0.31 -8.09 -17.75
CA TYR A 650 0.90 -8.30 -16.95
C TYR A 650 2.12 -8.56 -17.83
N PHE A 651 2.03 -9.46 -18.81
CA PHE A 651 3.13 -9.73 -19.76
C PHE A 651 3.60 -8.46 -20.50
N LEU A 652 2.65 -7.63 -20.95
CA LEU A 652 2.92 -6.39 -21.69
C LEU A 652 3.48 -5.25 -20.81
N GLN A 653 3.42 -5.38 -19.48
CA GLN A 653 3.99 -4.41 -18.54
C GLN A 653 5.43 -4.74 -18.11
N LEU A 654 5.87 -5.98 -18.29
CA LEU A 654 7.20 -6.42 -17.86
C LEU A 654 8.26 -5.88 -18.81
N SER A 655 9.15 -5.02 -18.32
CA SER A 655 10.25 -4.46 -19.11
C SER A 655 11.19 -5.57 -19.61
N THR A 656 11.37 -6.63 -18.82
CA THR A 656 12.13 -7.83 -19.18
C THR A 656 11.56 -8.61 -20.37
N SER A 657 10.28 -8.42 -20.73
CA SER A 657 9.66 -8.99 -21.94
C SER A 657 10.13 -8.31 -23.23
N TYR A 658 10.80 -7.15 -23.14
CA TYR A 658 11.24 -6.36 -24.27
C TYR A 658 12.76 -6.41 -24.45
N ASN A 659 13.22 -6.22 -25.69
CA ASN A 659 14.62 -5.94 -25.99
C ASN A 659 14.89 -4.41 -25.94
N ARG A 660 16.15 -3.99 -26.13
CA ARG A 660 16.52 -2.56 -26.12
C ARG A 660 15.83 -1.72 -27.21
N ASN A 661 15.34 -2.36 -28.28
CA ASN A 661 14.61 -1.69 -29.35
C ASN A 661 13.11 -1.56 -29.05
N GLY A 662 12.65 -2.03 -27.88
CA GLY A 662 11.23 -2.03 -27.51
C GLY A 662 10.41 -3.15 -28.16
N GLU A 663 11.06 -4.13 -28.78
CA GLU A 663 10.40 -5.29 -29.39
C GLU A 663 10.26 -6.43 -28.38
N LEU A 664 9.18 -7.19 -28.49
CA LEU A 664 8.91 -8.32 -27.61
C LEU A 664 9.86 -9.49 -27.88
N ARG A 665 10.40 -10.07 -26.81
CA ARG A 665 11.26 -11.26 -26.86
C ARG A 665 10.41 -12.51 -27.08
N SER A 666 10.63 -13.18 -28.21
CA SER A 666 9.92 -14.41 -28.58
C SER A 666 9.99 -15.50 -27.50
N GLU A 667 11.14 -15.65 -26.84
CA GLU A 667 11.35 -16.65 -25.79
C GLU A 667 10.40 -16.48 -24.59
N HIS A 668 10.18 -15.24 -24.16
CA HIS A 668 9.28 -14.95 -23.03
C HIS A 668 7.83 -15.16 -23.47
N PHE A 669 7.48 -14.68 -24.66
CA PHE A 669 6.15 -14.89 -25.26
C PHE A 669 5.80 -16.40 -25.35
N ILE A 670 6.71 -17.22 -25.87
CA ILE A 670 6.54 -18.69 -25.98
C ILE A 670 6.26 -19.32 -24.61
N THR A 671 7.01 -18.92 -23.58
CA THR A 671 6.86 -19.46 -22.22
C THR A 671 5.53 -19.04 -21.59
N TYR A 672 5.12 -17.78 -21.79
CA TYR A 672 3.83 -17.28 -21.32
C TYR A 672 2.66 -17.99 -22.00
N LEU A 673 2.74 -18.21 -23.32
CA LEU A 673 1.70 -18.87 -24.08
C LEU A 673 1.56 -20.35 -23.70
N LEU A 674 2.68 -21.06 -23.49
CA LEU A 674 2.69 -22.44 -22.96
C LEU A 674 1.89 -22.53 -21.66
N ARG A 675 2.24 -21.69 -20.68
CA ARG A 675 1.61 -21.70 -19.35
C ARG A 675 0.11 -21.43 -19.43
N LEU A 676 -0.30 -20.48 -20.25
CA LEU A 676 -1.72 -20.18 -20.48
C LEU A 676 -2.48 -21.35 -21.11
N PHE A 677 -1.88 -22.03 -22.10
CA PHE A 677 -2.49 -23.21 -22.72
C PHE A 677 -2.58 -24.38 -21.74
N ILE A 678 -1.61 -24.59 -20.86
CA ILE A 678 -1.71 -25.62 -19.80
C ILE A 678 -2.93 -25.38 -18.91
N ILE A 679 -3.23 -24.12 -18.54
CA ILE A 679 -4.46 -23.79 -17.79
C ILE A 679 -5.70 -24.14 -18.62
N GLN A 680 -5.73 -23.80 -19.91
CA GLN A 680 -6.87 -24.14 -20.75
C GLN A 680 -7.06 -25.65 -20.90
N PHE A 681 -5.98 -26.41 -21.14
CA PHE A 681 -6.05 -27.87 -21.17
C PHE A 681 -6.55 -28.45 -19.85
N TYR A 682 -6.15 -27.86 -18.72
CA TYR A 682 -6.63 -28.24 -17.40
C TYR A 682 -8.14 -28.02 -17.22
N MET A 683 -8.72 -26.97 -17.81
CA MET A 683 -10.15 -26.65 -17.69
C MET A 683 -11.08 -27.64 -18.37
N TYR A 684 -10.60 -28.45 -19.32
CA TYR A 684 -11.43 -29.39 -20.07
C TYR A 684 -10.98 -30.82 -19.81
N SER A 685 -11.93 -31.71 -19.58
CA SER A 685 -11.65 -33.15 -19.39
C SER A 685 -11.17 -33.81 -20.70
N ASP A 686 -11.62 -33.28 -21.84
CA ASP A 686 -11.24 -33.72 -23.19
C ASP A 686 -10.18 -32.78 -23.79
N THR A 687 -9.05 -33.38 -24.19
CA THR A 687 -7.92 -32.70 -24.83
C THR A 687 -8.32 -32.10 -26.19
N GLU A 688 -9.20 -32.75 -26.97
CA GLU A 688 -9.64 -32.20 -28.26
C GLU A 688 -10.55 -30.98 -28.08
N GLN A 689 -11.47 -31.04 -27.11
CA GLN A 689 -12.30 -29.88 -26.76
C GLN A 689 -11.44 -28.68 -26.33
N ALA A 690 -10.41 -28.92 -25.50
CA ALA A 690 -9.46 -27.87 -25.11
C ALA A 690 -8.78 -27.24 -26.33
N LYS A 691 -8.31 -28.05 -27.28
CA LYS A 691 -7.66 -27.56 -28.51
C LYS A 691 -8.58 -26.71 -29.35
N GLU A 692 -9.83 -27.13 -29.54
CA GLU A 692 -10.82 -26.35 -30.29
C GLU A 692 -11.00 -24.97 -29.66
N LYS A 693 -11.19 -24.94 -28.33
CA LYS A 693 -11.33 -23.70 -27.56
C LYS A 693 -10.09 -22.81 -27.61
N ILE A 694 -8.89 -23.40 -27.60
CA ILE A 694 -7.64 -22.65 -27.79
C ILE A 694 -7.60 -22.05 -29.22
N LYS A 695 -7.93 -22.85 -30.24
CA LYS A 695 -7.89 -22.44 -31.65
C LYS A 695 -8.87 -21.32 -31.99
N GLU A 696 -9.96 -21.15 -31.27
CA GLU A 696 -10.88 -20.01 -31.40
C GLU A 696 -10.14 -18.66 -31.29
N ARG A 697 -9.03 -18.60 -30.52
CA ARG A 697 -8.23 -17.37 -30.31
C ARG A 697 -7.01 -17.26 -31.23
N MET A 698 -6.80 -18.21 -32.14
CA MET A 698 -5.64 -18.24 -33.03
C MET A 698 -5.53 -16.99 -33.91
N ASN A 699 -6.68 -16.46 -34.36
CA ASN A 699 -6.77 -15.31 -35.27
C ASN A 699 -7.08 -13.99 -34.54
N SER A 700 -7.09 -14.00 -33.21
CA SER A 700 -7.50 -12.86 -32.39
C SER A 700 -6.46 -12.60 -31.30
N PRO A 701 -5.26 -12.09 -31.66
CA PRO A 701 -4.25 -11.75 -30.67
C PRO A 701 -4.81 -10.75 -29.66
N PHE A 702 -4.41 -10.88 -28.40
CA PHE A 702 -4.92 -10.02 -27.33
C PHE A 702 -4.68 -8.53 -27.57
N ASP A 703 -3.53 -8.20 -28.18
CA ASP A 703 -3.09 -6.87 -28.55
C ASP A 703 -2.39 -6.94 -29.92
N PRO A 704 -2.59 -5.96 -30.82
CA PRO A 704 -1.91 -5.92 -32.13
C PRO A 704 -0.39 -6.07 -32.06
N LYS A 705 0.26 -5.59 -30.99
CA LYS A 705 1.70 -5.71 -30.72
C LYS A 705 2.16 -7.16 -30.62
N LEU A 706 1.26 -8.08 -30.28
CA LEU A 706 1.55 -9.52 -30.19
C LEU A 706 1.43 -10.23 -31.55
N SER A 707 0.80 -9.62 -32.57
CA SER A 707 0.34 -10.30 -33.79
C SER A 707 1.44 -11.08 -34.52
N SER A 708 2.64 -10.50 -34.66
CA SER A 708 3.75 -11.16 -35.36
C SER A 708 4.20 -12.43 -34.64
N LEU A 709 4.39 -12.35 -33.33
CA LEU A 709 4.76 -13.50 -32.49
C LEU A 709 3.62 -14.52 -32.42
N TRP A 710 2.38 -14.05 -32.34
CA TRP A 710 1.17 -14.89 -32.32
C TRP A 710 1.09 -15.74 -33.59
N LYS A 711 1.14 -15.11 -34.77
CA LYS A 711 1.10 -15.81 -36.07
C LYS A 711 2.24 -16.82 -36.22
N THR A 712 3.42 -16.48 -35.72
CA THR A 712 4.63 -17.31 -35.88
C THR A 712 4.64 -18.51 -34.92
N HIS A 713 4.20 -18.32 -33.68
CA HIS A 713 4.43 -19.29 -32.60
C HIS A 713 3.18 -19.98 -32.08
N PHE A 714 1.97 -19.43 -32.23
CA PHE A 714 0.76 -19.93 -31.56
C PHE A 714 0.51 -21.42 -31.78
N LEU A 715 0.44 -21.85 -33.05
CA LEU A 715 0.21 -23.26 -33.39
C LEU A 715 1.37 -24.16 -32.94
N ARG A 716 2.62 -23.68 -33.06
CA ARG A 716 3.82 -24.44 -32.67
C ARG A 716 3.90 -24.66 -31.17
N VAL A 717 3.47 -23.67 -30.39
CA VAL A 717 3.36 -23.81 -28.93
C VAL A 717 2.22 -24.76 -28.58
N LEU A 718 1.05 -24.66 -29.23
CA LEU A 718 -0.08 -25.56 -29.01
C LEU A 718 0.29 -27.03 -29.26
N GLU A 719 0.93 -27.31 -30.39
CA GLU A 719 1.43 -28.63 -30.81
C GLU A 719 2.31 -29.29 -29.71
N ILE A 720 3.25 -28.53 -29.14
CA ILE A 720 4.13 -29.05 -28.08
C ILE A 720 3.43 -29.10 -26.71
N THR A 721 2.53 -28.15 -26.44
CA THR A 721 1.79 -28.10 -25.18
C THR A 721 0.90 -29.33 -25.04
N GLU A 722 0.30 -29.80 -26.12
CA GLU A 722 -0.44 -31.05 -26.15
C GLU A 722 0.41 -32.24 -25.70
N ILE A 723 1.62 -32.39 -26.24
CA ILE A 723 2.54 -33.47 -25.87
C ILE A 723 2.88 -33.39 -24.37
N ILE A 724 3.13 -32.18 -23.88
CA ILE A 724 3.39 -31.93 -22.46
C ILE A 724 2.17 -32.34 -21.61
N TRP A 725 0.98 -31.88 -21.99
CA TRP A 725 -0.27 -32.15 -21.29
C TRP A 725 -0.60 -33.64 -21.23
N GLU A 726 -0.48 -34.36 -22.34
CA GLU A 726 -0.70 -35.81 -22.38
C GLU A 726 0.33 -36.57 -21.53
N GLY A 727 1.58 -36.09 -21.49
CA GLY A 727 2.60 -36.59 -20.57
C GLY A 727 2.19 -36.41 -19.11
N LEU A 728 1.71 -35.22 -18.74
CA LEU A 728 1.24 -34.91 -17.39
C LEU A 728 -0.01 -35.74 -17.01
N LYS A 729 -0.96 -35.90 -17.94
CA LYS A 729 -2.20 -36.66 -17.76
C LYS A 729 -1.93 -38.14 -17.48
N LYS A 730 -0.91 -38.74 -18.11
CA LYS A 730 -0.48 -40.13 -17.82
C LYS A 730 -0.04 -40.32 -16.37
N GLU A 731 0.54 -39.28 -15.77
CA GLU A 731 0.90 -39.24 -14.35
C GLU A 731 -0.26 -38.77 -13.45
N ARG A 732 -1.49 -38.71 -13.99
CA ARG A 732 -2.73 -38.30 -13.32
C ARG A 732 -2.73 -36.86 -12.79
N PHE A 733 -1.93 -35.98 -13.39
CA PHE A 733 -1.81 -34.57 -13.01
C PHE A 733 -3.17 -33.86 -12.83
N ASN A 734 -4.05 -33.97 -13.82
CA ASN A 734 -5.33 -33.23 -13.86
C ASN A 734 -6.31 -33.69 -12.76
N THR A 735 -6.49 -35.02 -12.60
CA THR A 735 -7.41 -35.58 -11.62
C THR A 735 -6.97 -35.25 -10.19
N PHE A 736 -5.66 -35.28 -9.92
CA PHE A 736 -5.15 -34.95 -8.60
C PHE A 736 -5.38 -33.50 -8.19
N LEU A 737 -5.10 -32.53 -9.08
CA LEU A 737 -5.36 -31.12 -8.76
C LEU A 737 -6.85 -30.86 -8.54
N GLU A 738 -7.72 -31.49 -9.35
CA GLU A 738 -9.16 -31.30 -9.23
C GLU A 738 -9.69 -31.85 -7.90
N GLU A 739 -9.33 -33.10 -7.53
CA GLU A 739 -9.69 -33.70 -6.24
C GLU A 739 -9.19 -32.87 -5.05
N GLU A 740 -7.94 -32.36 -5.14
CA GLU A 740 -7.33 -31.51 -4.12
C GLU A 740 -8.09 -30.19 -3.93
N LEU A 741 -8.41 -29.51 -5.03
CA LEU A 741 -9.10 -28.23 -5.01
C LEU A 741 -10.55 -28.40 -4.52
N LEU A 742 -11.25 -29.44 -4.97
CA LEU A 742 -12.60 -29.75 -4.51
C LEU A 742 -12.63 -30.12 -3.03
N GLN A 743 -11.69 -30.95 -2.55
CA GLN A 743 -11.55 -31.27 -1.13
C GLN A 743 -11.27 -30.00 -0.32
N LYS A 744 -10.43 -29.10 -0.84
CA LYS A 744 -10.09 -27.86 -0.16
C LYS A 744 -11.27 -26.91 -0.03
N ILE A 745 -11.99 -26.69 -1.13
CA ILE A 745 -13.23 -25.90 -1.14
C ILE A 745 -14.24 -26.52 -0.18
N SER A 746 -14.38 -27.84 -0.18
CA SER A 746 -15.27 -28.57 0.72
C SER A 746 -14.88 -28.43 2.19
N ASN A 747 -13.58 -28.48 2.51
CA ASN A 747 -13.11 -28.31 3.88
C ASN A 747 -13.34 -26.89 4.41
N ILE A 748 -13.06 -25.86 3.59
CA ILE A 748 -13.34 -24.46 3.93
C ILE A 748 -14.84 -24.30 4.23
N ALA A 749 -15.68 -24.86 3.35
CA ALA A 749 -17.12 -24.86 3.54
C ALA A 749 -17.58 -25.57 4.83
N LEU A 750 -17.04 -26.76 5.11
CA LEU A 750 -17.45 -27.57 6.26
C LEU A 750 -17.02 -26.93 7.59
N ASP A 751 -15.77 -26.50 7.71
CA ASP A 751 -15.23 -25.89 8.94
C ASP A 751 -16.07 -24.67 9.37
N GLU A 752 -16.61 -23.92 8.42
CA GLU A 752 -17.48 -22.77 8.69
C GLU A 752 -18.91 -23.17 9.05
N CYS A 753 -19.47 -24.21 8.43
CA CYS A 753 -20.82 -24.66 8.80
C CYS A 753 -20.89 -25.21 10.24
N TYR A 754 -19.77 -25.77 10.73
CA TYR A 754 -19.64 -26.22 12.12
C TYR A 754 -19.41 -25.06 13.10
N SER A 755 -18.88 -23.91 12.68
CA SER A 755 -18.67 -22.76 13.57
C SER A 755 -19.95 -21.95 13.84
N TYR A 756 -20.98 -22.09 13.00
CA TYR A 756 -22.28 -21.42 13.14
C TYR A 756 -23.36 -22.24 13.87
N THR A 757 -23.07 -23.45 14.36
CA THR A 757 -24.09 -24.36 14.92
C THR A 757 -24.06 -24.47 16.44
N TYR A 758 -25.02 -23.81 17.09
CA TYR A 758 -25.66 -24.31 18.31
C TYR A 758 -27.14 -23.88 18.34
N ILE A 759 -28.05 -24.58 17.65
CA ILE A 759 -29.51 -24.51 17.91
C ILE A 759 -30.26 -25.83 17.72
N ASP A 760 -31.27 -25.95 18.58
CA ASP A 760 -32.34 -26.91 18.82
C ASP A 760 -33.02 -27.55 17.57
N GLN A 761 -33.25 -28.86 17.65
CA GLN A 761 -33.72 -29.73 16.56
C GLN A 761 -35.13 -29.40 16.05
N GLN A 762 -35.90 -28.58 16.79
CA GLN A 762 -37.29 -28.27 16.45
C GLN A 762 -37.43 -27.22 15.32
N TYR A 763 -36.43 -26.35 15.12
CA TYR A 763 -36.45 -25.29 14.08
C TYR A 763 -36.07 -25.79 12.67
N GLN A 764 -35.45 -26.96 12.55
CA GLN A 764 -34.99 -27.54 11.28
C GLN A 764 -36.13 -27.99 10.34
N LYS A 765 -37.38 -28.05 10.81
CA LYS A 765 -38.48 -28.69 10.08
C LYS A 765 -39.35 -27.72 9.28
N GLU A 766 -39.45 -26.45 9.68
CA GLU A 766 -40.32 -25.46 9.02
C GLU A 766 -39.67 -24.73 7.83
N TYR A 767 -38.34 -24.61 7.78
CA TYR A 767 -37.63 -23.88 6.71
C TYR A 767 -37.12 -24.78 5.55
N ARG A 768 -37.49 -26.06 5.55
CA ARG A 768 -36.92 -27.12 4.70
C ARG A 768 -37.11 -26.96 3.19
N GLU A 769 -38.00 -26.10 2.69
CA GLU A 769 -38.47 -26.19 1.30
C GLU A 769 -38.43 -24.92 0.44
N HIS A 770 -38.10 -23.71 0.95
CA HIS A 770 -38.51 -22.48 0.23
C HIS A 770 -37.51 -21.30 0.13
N LEU A 771 -36.20 -21.47 0.35
CA LEU A 771 -35.26 -20.34 0.20
C LEU A 771 -34.29 -20.52 -0.97
N THR A 772 -34.35 -19.59 -1.92
CA THR A 772 -33.39 -19.41 -3.01
C THR A 772 -32.02 -18.93 -2.49
N CYS A 773 -30.94 -19.12 -3.27
CA CYS A 773 -29.59 -18.62 -2.92
C CYS A 773 -29.57 -17.11 -2.61
N GLN A 774 -30.45 -16.35 -3.27
CA GLN A 774 -30.61 -14.92 -3.08
C GLN A 774 -31.26 -14.57 -1.73
N GLU A 775 -32.27 -15.34 -1.32
CA GLU A 775 -32.96 -15.16 -0.03
C GLU A 775 -32.05 -15.57 1.15
N TRP A 776 -31.21 -16.59 0.99
CA TRP A 776 -30.19 -16.98 1.99
C TRP A 776 -29.13 -15.90 2.21
N TYR A 777 -28.60 -15.32 1.13
CA TYR A 777 -27.62 -14.25 1.21
C TYR A 777 -28.20 -12.98 1.88
N GLN A 778 -29.49 -12.69 1.62
CA GLN A 778 -30.21 -11.56 2.24
C GLN A 778 -30.51 -11.80 3.72
N LEU A 779 -30.94 -13.02 4.10
CA LEU A 779 -31.22 -13.38 5.49
C LEU A 779 -29.99 -13.28 6.42
N GLY A 780 -28.80 -13.67 5.93
CA GLY A 780 -27.55 -13.47 6.68
C GLY A 780 -27.19 -12.01 6.92
N ALA A 781 -27.69 -11.09 6.07
CA ALA A 781 -27.42 -9.65 6.16
C ALA A 781 -28.37 -8.88 7.11
N GLU A 782 -29.53 -9.44 7.48
CA GLU A 782 -30.59 -8.72 8.20
C GLU A 782 -30.75 -9.11 9.69
N ILE A 783 -30.17 -10.22 10.16
CA ILE A 783 -30.50 -10.76 11.50
C ILE A 783 -29.28 -10.71 12.45
N PRO A 784 -29.33 -9.97 13.58
CA PRO A 784 -28.29 -10.01 14.59
C PRO A 784 -28.32 -11.36 15.35
N SER A 785 -27.26 -12.15 15.25
CA SER A 785 -26.90 -13.22 16.20
C SER A 785 -27.92 -14.35 16.49
N ILE A 786 -28.88 -14.65 15.59
CA ILE A 786 -29.70 -15.86 15.74
C ILE A 786 -29.16 -16.96 14.83
N THR A 787 -28.67 -18.01 15.49
CA THR A 787 -28.16 -19.28 14.99
C THR A 787 -29.20 -20.00 14.12
N HIS A 788 -28.97 -20.05 12.80
CA HIS A 788 -29.88 -20.74 11.88
C HIS A 788 -29.57 -22.24 11.75
N PRO A 789 -30.58 -23.09 11.46
CA PRO A 789 -30.38 -24.51 11.28
C PRO A 789 -29.54 -24.83 10.04
N ASN A 790 -28.66 -25.82 10.19
CA ASN A 790 -27.76 -26.34 9.16
C ASN A 790 -28.52 -27.21 8.13
N PRO A 791 -28.53 -26.90 6.81
CA PRO A 791 -29.13 -27.75 5.78
C PRO A 791 -28.31 -29.01 5.44
N ILE A 792 -27.09 -29.15 5.99
CA ILE A 792 -25.98 -29.87 5.34
C ILE A 792 -25.94 -31.37 5.65
N ASP A 793 -26.73 -31.87 6.59
CA ASP A 793 -26.69 -33.30 6.95
C ASP A 793 -27.16 -34.24 5.81
N HIS A 794 -27.71 -33.70 4.71
CA HIS A 794 -28.27 -34.49 3.60
C HIS A 794 -27.85 -34.07 2.18
N ILE A 795 -26.92 -33.13 2.01
CA ILE A 795 -26.45 -32.68 0.69
C ILE A 795 -25.17 -33.44 0.31
N GLY A 796 -25.15 -34.07 -0.87
CA GLY A 796 -23.92 -34.70 -1.38
C GLY A 796 -22.81 -33.66 -1.62
N ASN A 797 -21.54 -34.01 -1.39
CA ASN A 797 -20.38 -33.08 -1.54
C ASN A 797 -20.40 -32.24 -2.83
N ILE A 798 -20.93 -32.77 -3.93
CA ILE A 798 -20.99 -32.10 -5.24
C ILE A 798 -22.05 -30.98 -5.27
N GLU A 799 -23.24 -31.22 -4.73
CA GLU A 799 -24.32 -30.23 -4.66
C GLU A 799 -23.94 -29.08 -3.71
N LEU A 800 -23.23 -29.43 -2.63
CA LEU A 800 -22.67 -28.48 -1.68
C LEU A 800 -21.66 -27.53 -2.37
N ILE A 801 -20.70 -28.07 -3.15
CA ILE A 801 -19.72 -27.26 -3.91
C ILE A 801 -20.40 -26.34 -4.94
N SER A 802 -21.46 -26.79 -5.60
CA SER A 802 -22.19 -25.96 -6.57
C SER A 802 -22.87 -24.78 -5.90
N PHE A 803 -23.56 -25.01 -4.79
CA PHE A 803 -24.19 -23.96 -3.98
C PHE A 803 -23.17 -22.92 -3.51
N TRP A 804 -21.97 -23.35 -3.08
CA TRP A 804 -20.90 -22.43 -2.67
C TRP A 804 -20.40 -21.52 -3.78
N LYS A 805 -20.22 -22.07 -4.99
CA LYS A 805 -19.78 -21.28 -6.15
C LYS A 805 -20.77 -20.15 -6.46
N GLU A 806 -22.07 -20.40 -6.29
CA GLU A 806 -23.11 -19.39 -6.50
C GLU A 806 -23.06 -18.27 -5.46
N ILE A 807 -22.97 -18.60 -4.16
CA ILE A 807 -22.85 -17.59 -3.08
C ILE A 807 -21.61 -16.71 -3.28
N ARG A 808 -20.46 -17.34 -3.54
CA ARG A 808 -19.20 -16.62 -3.78
C ARG A 808 -19.33 -15.67 -4.98
N THR A 809 -19.98 -16.13 -6.06
CA THR A 809 -20.21 -15.30 -7.25
C THR A 809 -21.10 -14.08 -6.96
N LEU A 810 -22.16 -14.25 -6.16
CA LEU A 810 -23.03 -13.15 -5.73
C LEU A 810 -22.27 -12.14 -4.85
N ARG A 811 -21.47 -12.61 -3.90
CA ARG A 811 -20.64 -11.76 -3.03
C ARG A 811 -19.63 -10.95 -3.84
N ILE A 812 -18.89 -11.59 -4.75
CA ILE A 812 -17.95 -10.91 -5.65
C ILE A 812 -18.67 -9.83 -6.48
N ARG A 813 -19.88 -10.11 -6.97
CA ARG A 813 -20.67 -9.13 -7.73
C ARG A 813 -21.01 -7.91 -6.88
N GLN A 814 -21.50 -8.10 -5.65
CA GLN A 814 -21.83 -6.99 -4.76
C GLN A 814 -20.60 -6.16 -4.40
N MET A 815 -19.47 -6.79 -4.09
CA MET A 815 -18.21 -6.08 -3.86
C MET A 815 -17.76 -5.30 -5.12
N THR A 816 -18.02 -5.82 -6.31
CA THR A 816 -17.73 -5.12 -7.58
C THR A 816 -18.58 -3.84 -7.69
N GLU A 817 -19.87 -3.93 -7.36
CA GLU A 817 -20.78 -2.78 -7.31
C GLU A 817 -20.36 -1.75 -6.24
N GLN A 818 -19.83 -2.20 -5.09
CA GLN A 818 -19.25 -1.31 -4.08
C GLN A 818 -18.00 -0.57 -4.58
N PHE A 819 -17.10 -1.25 -5.30
CA PHE A 819 -15.96 -0.60 -5.96
C PHE A 819 -16.42 0.48 -6.95
N GLN A 820 -17.46 0.20 -7.75
CA GLN A 820 -18.04 1.15 -8.70
C GLN A 820 -18.59 2.42 -8.03
N ARG A 821 -19.02 2.31 -6.76
CA ARG A 821 -19.49 3.45 -5.95
C ARG A 821 -18.40 4.11 -5.11
N PHE A 822 -17.16 3.59 -5.12
CA PHE A 822 -16.07 3.97 -4.22
C PHE A 822 -16.39 3.77 -2.73
N GLU A 823 -17.18 2.76 -2.42
CA GLU A 823 -17.66 2.45 -1.08
C GLU A 823 -16.67 1.57 -0.31
N LEU A 824 -16.46 1.83 0.99
CA LEU A 824 -15.67 0.97 1.87
C LEU A 824 -16.20 -0.47 1.85
N ILE A 825 -15.32 -1.40 1.50
CA ILE A 825 -15.60 -2.83 1.54
C ILE A 825 -15.05 -3.37 2.85
N GLN A 826 -15.92 -4.00 3.63
CA GLN A 826 -15.55 -4.58 4.91
C GLN A 826 -16.36 -5.84 5.19
N PRO A 827 -15.82 -6.78 5.96
CA PRO A 827 -16.53 -7.98 6.30
C PRO A 827 -17.77 -7.66 7.14
N LYS A 828 -18.88 -8.33 6.86
CA LYS A 828 -20.10 -8.23 7.68
C LYS A 828 -19.92 -9.09 8.94
N SER A 829 -20.55 -8.70 10.06
CA SER A 829 -20.44 -9.45 11.32
C SER A 829 -20.95 -10.90 11.23
N ASN A 830 -21.88 -11.16 10.31
CA ASN A 830 -22.44 -12.48 10.02
C ASN A 830 -21.97 -12.99 8.65
N GLU A 831 -20.81 -12.53 8.19
CA GLU A 831 -20.35 -12.88 6.86
C GLU A 831 -20.08 -14.39 6.77
N ILE A 832 -20.74 -15.00 5.80
CA ILE A 832 -20.46 -16.37 5.40
C ILE A 832 -19.13 -16.33 4.63
N PHE A 833 -18.13 -17.13 5.03
CA PHE A 833 -16.78 -17.16 4.44
C PHE A 833 -15.86 -15.98 4.76
N PRO A 834 -15.55 -15.71 6.04
CA PRO A 834 -14.60 -14.67 6.40
C PRO A 834 -13.18 -14.97 5.88
N GLU A 835 -12.78 -16.23 5.76
CA GLU A 835 -11.48 -16.65 5.21
C GLU A 835 -11.32 -16.30 3.73
N MET A 836 -12.43 -16.32 2.97
CA MET A 836 -12.44 -16.00 1.54
C MET A 836 -12.66 -14.51 1.24
N PHE A 837 -12.93 -13.69 2.25
CA PHE A 837 -13.19 -12.25 2.08
C PHE A 837 -12.14 -11.55 1.23
N VAL A 838 -10.86 -11.77 1.57
CA VAL A 838 -9.73 -11.17 0.88
C VAL A 838 -9.68 -11.61 -0.58
N SER A 839 -9.90 -12.90 -0.83
CA SER A 839 -9.94 -13.47 -2.18
C SER A 839 -11.02 -12.81 -3.02
N ASP A 840 -12.24 -12.77 -2.48
CA ASP A 840 -13.42 -12.26 -3.16
C ASP A 840 -13.30 -10.75 -3.43
N MET A 841 -12.76 -9.99 -2.47
CA MET A 841 -12.51 -8.56 -2.62
C MET A 841 -11.45 -8.27 -3.71
N LEU A 842 -10.36 -9.04 -3.77
CA LEU A 842 -9.34 -8.88 -4.81
C LEU A 842 -9.89 -9.23 -6.20
N ILE A 843 -10.71 -10.29 -6.31
CA ILE A 843 -11.38 -10.64 -7.57
C ILE A 843 -12.38 -9.54 -7.99
N ALA A 844 -13.17 -9.03 -7.05
CA ALA A 844 -14.13 -7.95 -7.31
C ALA A 844 -13.41 -6.68 -7.80
N TYR A 845 -12.26 -6.35 -7.22
CA TYR A 845 -11.42 -5.25 -7.67
C TYR A 845 -10.94 -5.45 -9.12
N LEU A 846 -10.42 -6.64 -9.44
CA LEU A 846 -10.02 -7.00 -10.80
C LEU A 846 -11.20 -6.95 -11.78
N LYS A 847 -12.40 -7.38 -11.36
CA LYS A 847 -13.61 -7.29 -12.18
C LYS A 847 -14.04 -5.84 -12.44
N ALA A 848 -13.96 -4.96 -11.44
CA ALA A 848 -14.27 -3.54 -11.63
C ALA A 848 -13.31 -2.88 -12.66
N ILE A 849 -12.01 -3.20 -12.59
CA ILE A 849 -11.03 -2.76 -13.58
C ILE A 849 -11.30 -3.36 -14.96
N TYR A 850 -11.59 -4.66 -15.03
CA TYR A 850 -11.90 -5.34 -16.30
C TYR A 850 -13.12 -4.74 -16.98
N GLN A 851 -14.17 -4.39 -16.23
CA GLN A 851 -15.37 -3.74 -16.75
C GLN A 851 -15.06 -2.32 -17.25
N LEU A 852 -14.19 -1.57 -16.55
CA LEU A 852 -13.73 -0.26 -17.01
C LEU A 852 -12.95 -0.38 -18.33
N ASP A 853 -11.98 -1.30 -18.41
CA ASP A 853 -11.13 -1.47 -19.60
C ASP A 853 -11.83 -2.12 -20.80
N ASN A 854 -12.94 -2.84 -20.59
CA ASN A 854 -13.76 -3.42 -21.67
C ASN A 854 -15.11 -2.71 -21.84
N SER A 855 -15.22 -1.45 -21.40
CA SER A 855 -16.42 -0.62 -21.58
C SER A 855 -16.78 -0.42 -23.06
N ASP A 856 -15.79 -0.39 -23.95
CA ASP A 856 -15.97 -0.39 -25.40
C ASP A 856 -15.13 -1.49 -26.06
N LYS A 857 -15.82 -2.50 -26.61
CA LYS A 857 -15.22 -3.69 -27.22
C LYS A 857 -14.52 -3.42 -28.55
N ASN A 858 -14.72 -2.25 -29.16
CA ASN A 858 -14.06 -1.87 -30.42
C ASN A 858 -12.62 -1.40 -30.20
N LYS A 859 -12.23 -1.13 -28.95
CA LYS A 859 -10.89 -0.69 -28.56
C LYS A 859 -9.95 -1.89 -28.41
N VAL A 860 -9.15 -2.13 -29.44
CA VAL A 860 -8.31 -3.32 -29.58
C VAL A 860 -6.86 -3.15 -29.11
N ILE A 861 -6.35 -1.91 -28.99
CA ILE A 861 -4.98 -1.67 -28.55
C ILE A 861 -4.95 -1.56 -27.04
N LYS A 862 -4.17 -2.41 -26.36
CA LYS A 862 -4.19 -2.60 -24.91
C LYS A 862 -2.85 -2.30 -24.24
N SER A 863 -1.84 -1.92 -25.02
CA SER A 863 -0.50 -1.58 -24.58
C SER A 863 0.00 -0.28 -25.18
N LEU A 864 0.85 0.40 -24.43
CA LEU A 864 1.50 1.62 -24.85
C LEU A 864 2.71 1.30 -25.72
N SER A 865 2.90 2.10 -26.78
CA SER A 865 4.12 2.07 -27.58
C SER A 865 5.03 3.21 -27.18
N ARG A 866 6.31 2.89 -26.98
CA ARG A 866 7.37 3.85 -26.68
C ARG A 866 8.45 3.79 -27.74
N ASN A 867 9.01 4.95 -28.10
CA ASN A 867 10.16 5.01 -29.01
C ASN A 867 11.48 4.68 -28.26
N ILE A 868 12.61 4.70 -28.96
CA ILE A 868 13.94 4.39 -28.37
C ILE A 868 14.36 5.39 -27.28
N ASP A 869 13.83 6.62 -27.35
CA ASP A 869 14.06 7.67 -26.35
C ASP A 869 13.12 7.54 -25.14
N GLY A 870 12.23 6.54 -25.14
CA GLY A 870 11.24 6.31 -24.10
C GLY A 870 9.99 7.18 -24.22
N ASN A 871 9.83 8.00 -25.25
CA ASN A 871 8.65 8.84 -25.46
C ASN A 871 7.45 8.00 -25.90
N THR A 872 6.26 8.36 -25.44
CA THR A 872 4.99 7.69 -25.77
C THR A 872 4.50 8.11 -27.15
N TYR A 873 4.00 7.15 -27.93
CA TYR A 873 3.38 7.43 -29.23
C TYR A 873 1.87 7.25 -29.14
N THR A 874 1.12 8.36 -29.03
CA THR A 874 -0.35 8.41 -28.93
C THR A 874 -0.97 9.13 -30.14
N GLY A 875 -0.47 8.87 -31.36
CA GLY A 875 -0.94 9.55 -32.59
C GLY A 875 -2.38 9.18 -33.01
N HIS A 876 -2.64 9.08 -34.32
CA HIS A 876 -3.96 8.81 -34.96
C HIS A 876 -4.72 7.53 -34.52
N LEU A 877 -4.24 6.80 -33.51
CA LEU A 877 -4.80 5.54 -33.02
C LEU A 877 -5.65 5.71 -31.74
N ASP A 878 -5.86 6.93 -31.26
CA ASP A 878 -6.62 7.22 -30.04
C ASP A 878 -7.99 6.55 -29.97
N GLY A 879 -8.69 6.45 -31.11
CA GLY A 879 -9.99 5.77 -31.19
C GLY A 879 -9.96 4.25 -30.98
N TYR A 880 -8.77 3.64 -30.96
CA TYR A 880 -8.58 2.19 -30.84
C TYR A 880 -7.96 1.77 -29.50
N PHE A 881 -7.52 2.71 -28.66
CA PHE A 881 -6.91 2.43 -27.36
C PHE A 881 -7.95 2.02 -26.32
N SER A 882 -7.71 0.91 -25.62
CA SER A 882 -8.49 0.52 -24.44
C SER A 882 -8.28 1.56 -23.33
N PRO A 883 -9.30 1.81 -22.47
CA PRO A 883 -9.23 2.77 -21.35
C PRO A 883 -7.91 2.75 -20.58
N LEU A 884 -7.40 1.55 -20.28
CA LEU A 884 -6.22 1.31 -19.47
C LEU A 884 -5.14 0.60 -20.31
N LEU A 885 -4.07 1.30 -20.68
CA LEU A 885 -2.97 0.74 -21.47
C LEU A 885 -1.86 0.22 -20.57
N SER A 886 -1.36 -0.98 -20.87
CA SER A 886 -0.17 -1.54 -20.22
C SER A 886 1.10 -0.84 -20.69
N ASP A 887 1.89 -0.32 -19.77
CA ASP A 887 3.14 0.36 -20.06
C ASP A 887 4.34 -0.60 -20.00
N PRO A 888 5.13 -0.76 -21.09
CA PRO A 888 6.34 -1.57 -21.09
C PRO A 888 7.41 -1.19 -20.05
N GLN A 889 7.34 0.02 -19.49
CA GLN A 889 8.23 0.48 -18.40
C GLN A 889 7.62 0.24 -17.00
N GLY A 890 6.50 -0.48 -16.94
CA GLY A 890 5.77 -0.80 -15.72
C GLY A 890 4.63 0.19 -15.44
N GLY A 891 3.49 -0.36 -15.00
CA GLY A 891 2.30 0.39 -14.61
C GLY A 891 1.22 0.48 -15.69
N ILE A 892 0.18 1.26 -15.38
CA ILE A 892 -0.99 1.48 -16.23
C ILE A 892 -1.06 2.96 -16.65
N PHE A 893 -1.28 3.16 -17.94
CA PHE A 893 -1.48 4.44 -18.58
C PHE A 893 -2.95 4.65 -18.95
N THR A 894 -3.45 5.86 -18.76
CA THR A 894 -4.86 6.25 -19.00
C THR A 894 -4.90 7.30 -20.09
N HIS A 895 -5.81 7.17 -21.06
CA HIS A 895 -5.94 8.10 -22.19
C HIS A 895 -7.29 8.84 -22.23
N GLY A 896 -8.08 8.71 -21.16
CA GLY A 896 -9.34 9.44 -20.96
C GLY A 896 -9.50 9.95 -19.53
N LEU A 897 -10.13 11.11 -19.39
CA LEU A 897 -10.27 11.83 -18.13
C LEU A 897 -11.13 11.05 -17.11
N ASN A 898 -12.31 10.61 -17.53
CA ASN A 898 -13.26 9.90 -16.65
C ASN A 898 -12.70 8.55 -16.21
N GLU A 899 -12.04 7.84 -17.12
CA GLU A 899 -11.41 6.55 -16.88
C GLU A 899 -10.29 6.69 -15.84
N ARG A 900 -9.50 7.77 -15.93
CA ARG A 900 -8.42 8.07 -14.99
C ARG A 900 -8.93 8.30 -13.57
N GLN A 901 -9.96 9.14 -13.40
CA GLN A 901 -10.54 9.43 -12.09
C GLN A 901 -11.22 8.18 -11.49
N THR A 902 -11.96 7.43 -12.32
CA THR A 902 -12.63 6.18 -11.89
C THR A 902 -11.61 5.15 -11.42
N TYR A 903 -10.54 4.95 -12.21
CA TYR A 903 -9.45 4.04 -11.89
C TYR A 903 -8.67 4.47 -10.63
N PHE A 904 -8.50 5.77 -10.39
CA PHE A 904 -7.96 6.27 -9.12
C PHE A 904 -8.90 5.92 -7.94
N GLY A 905 -10.20 6.15 -8.08
CA GLY A 905 -11.22 5.81 -7.07
C GLY A 905 -11.24 4.33 -6.70
N TYR A 906 -11.14 3.41 -7.67
CA TYR A 906 -11.05 1.97 -7.40
C TYR A 906 -9.81 1.61 -6.56
N ARG A 907 -8.64 2.18 -6.90
CA ARG A 907 -7.40 1.96 -6.13
C ARG A 907 -7.51 2.49 -4.71
N THR A 908 -8.06 3.70 -4.55
CA THR A 908 -8.32 4.30 -3.23
C THR A 908 -9.19 3.40 -2.37
N THR A 909 -10.28 2.91 -2.94
CA THR A 909 -11.23 2.02 -2.28
C THR A 909 -10.55 0.73 -1.83
N LEU A 910 -9.72 0.13 -2.69
CA LEU A 910 -8.97 -1.07 -2.33
C LEU A 910 -8.00 -0.80 -1.17
N TYR A 911 -7.17 0.24 -1.23
CA TYR A 911 -6.19 0.52 -0.19
C TYR A 911 -6.82 0.72 1.18
N LYS A 912 -7.90 1.51 1.25
CA LYS A 912 -8.57 1.79 2.52
C LYS A 912 -9.38 0.59 3.03
N SER A 913 -9.95 -0.23 2.14
CA SER A 913 -10.60 -1.49 2.52
C SER A 913 -9.59 -2.50 3.08
N LEU A 914 -8.42 -2.67 2.44
CA LEU A 914 -7.34 -3.52 2.93
C LEU A 914 -6.78 -3.03 4.28
N TRP A 915 -6.60 -1.71 4.44
CA TRP A 915 -6.15 -1.12 5.70
C TRP A 915 -7.17 -1.29 6.83
N ASN A 916 -8.46 -1.06 6.56
CA ASN A 916 -9.56 -1.31 7.49
C ASN A 916 -9.58 -2.78 7.93
N TYR A 917 -9.53 -3.71 6.97
CA TYR A 917 -9.48 -5.13 7.26
C TYR A 917 -8.25 -5.49 8.11
N SER A 918 -7.07 -4.96 7.73
CA SER A 918 -5.82 -5.25 8.43
C SER A 918 -5.80 -4.78 9.87
N THR A 919 -6.26 -3.55 10.12
CA THR A 919 -6.32 -2.97 11.46
C THR A 919 -7.31 -3.70 12.37
N ARG A 920 -8.46 -4.14 11.85
CA ARG A 920 -9.43 -4.97 12.59
C ARG A 920 -8.87 -6.36 12.93
N LYS A 921 -8.28 -7.05 11.96
CA LYS A 921 -7.74 -8.41 12.15
C LYS A 921 -6.54 -8.50 13.09
N LYS A 922 -5.80 -7.40 13.28
CA LYS A 922 -4.69 -7.36 14.26
C LYS A 922 -5.13 -7.54 15.70
N ASP A 923 -6.37 -7.21 16.03
CA ASP A 923 -6.93 -7.42 17.37
C ASP A 923 -7.00 -8.92 17.70
N GLU A 924 -7.49 -9.74 16.78
CA GLU A 924 -7.51 -11.21 16.92
C GLU A 924 -6.11 -11.79 17.09
N LEU A 925 -5.15 -11.34 16.27
CA LEU A 925 -3.76 -11.77 16.34
C LEU A 925 -3.10 -11.43 17.68
N LEU A 926 -3.45 -10.28 18.26
CA LEU A 926 -2.97 -9.85 19.58
C LEU A 926 -3.62 -10.63 20.73
N LYS A 927 -4.93 -10.87 20.65
CA LYS A 927 -5.69 -11.64 21.65
C LYS A 927 -5.23 -13.10 21.71
N LEU A 928 -4.92 -13.70 20.56
CA LEU A 928 -4.35 -15.05 20.50
C LEU A 928 -3.00 -15.12 21.23
N ILE A 929 -2.12 -14.13 21.05
CA ILE A 929 -0.81 -14.06 21.73
C ILE A 929 -0.95 -13.85 23.25
N GLN A 930 -2.06 -13.29 23.73
CA GLN A 930 -2.33 -13.10 25.16
C GLN A 930 -2.91 -14.36 25.84
N ASN A 931 -3.45 -15.29 25.06
CA ASN A 931 -4.06 -16.53 25.55
C ASN A 931 -3.10 -17.75 25.45
N GLU A 932 -1.91 -17.58 24.86
CA GLU A 932 -0.75 -18.48 24.95
C GLU A 932 0.18 -18.05 26.09
#